data_AF-A0A7W4CUM8-F1
#
_entry.id   AF-A0A7W4CUM8-F1
#
_cell.length_a   1.000
_cell.length_b   1.000
_cell.length_c   1.000
_cell.angle_alpha   90.00
_cell.angle_beta   90.00
_cell.angle_gamma   90.00
#
_symmetry.space_group_name_H-M   'P 1'
#
loop_
_entity.id
_entity.type
_entity.pdbx_description
1 polymer ?
#
loop_
_entity_poly.entity_id
_entity_poly.type
_entity_poly.pdbx_seq_one_letter_code
_entity_poly.pdbx_strand_id
1 'polypeptide(L)'
;MQRPHAVIALPNNIEIDARAQRNALALVAAGYRVTMVGFGTGIPNEGVIAGIPYILCQARPKSGGPAPAAGPKPPSILYRIVRKAFHLVLHRRPPQKVAKAIARVEETAGAVVKQANKRVLRPAQGLVNKTAQKVTAPKPDPDAPFDWRSALPHVPVMTDALRDVIAGLEPDLIVTDVHLLPMGAEVADIQRAKGRQMGLLYDAREYVYGLASDDQNVTLGFPALETEAMPKVDATVTVCQPIADFLAKQYSLSEVPPLVPNAPIGNLPETGRTLTIRDFLKIDDEAPLLVYAGGLSYHRGVHDAVVALKDLPGVHLAIGARRESSYTDELEAIATTHGVRDRVHFVPFAPTHEVAEYLASATAAVMPFLPVGNHNWAAPNKYFESVQARLPILTSNMDWLSERVTTLGIGEVFLHSNPPSLAEAAKKLLGNLGQYRAKLTDELVAEHTFEHFEHVIVDVAKQITDPKLLPGLEPTKLHDNLAAIRSDMLRQRATLADSKLFEPRPWIRIGCANTGGLPQLWAKALMREYPQAIAESVWRHREQSLTFPVDETVTYGQWVSPAWQKQLQAKLEDRVTHVLTESGRSVIGAKFGAHFYDEVGWFARKGIRQGLVFHGSDIRNPRIHASLEPDSPFRDPTEELTAILQRQVEDLTPHVLSFDGPVFVTTNDLLDYLPQATWLPVVVDTDEWRTSMSPLAHGGLPIVFHVPSRRSIKGSEDVDAVCRELEAEGLIVYRGLNELSRDEMREQMLTADIVIDQIRLGDYGITAVEAMSGSRVVIGHVADRVRQRIQDDVPIVEATSQTLRSVLLDVAADPARAAVLGSRGREYAKRWHDGRHSAHVLAEFMGLGEPAR
;
A
#
# COMPACT_ATOMS: atom_id res chain seq x y z
N MET A 1 8.19 32.80 8.73
CA MET A 1 9.29 32.60 9.72
C MET A 1 9.92 31.23 9.43
N GLN A 2 10.88 30.71 10.20
CA GLN A 2 11.32 29.32 9.99
C GLN A 2 10.26 28.36 10.53
N ARG A 3 9.72 27.50 9.67
CA ARG A 3 8.80 26.42 10.04
C ARG A 3 9.59 25.25 10.66
N PRO A 4 9.27 24.79 11.88
CA PRO A 4 10.03 23.76 12.57
C PRO A 4 9.95 22.41 11.84
N HIS A 5 11.06 21.66 11.84
CA HIS A 5 11.15 20.35 11.22
C HIS A 5 11.08 19.20 12.24
N ALA A 6 10.02 18.39 12.15
CA ALA A 6 9.90 17.13 12.87
C ALA A 6 10.32 15.94 12.00
N VAL A 7 11.17 15.06 12.53
CA VAL A 7 11.52 13.78 11.88
C VAL A 7 10.98 12.63 12.72
N ILE A 8 10.18 11.77 12.11
CA ILE A 8 9.70 10.53 12.74
C ILE A 8 10.60 9.38 12.26
N ALA A 9 11.35 8.79 13.18
CA ALA A 9 12.37 7.79 12.89
C ALA A 9 11.98 6.41 13.47
N LEU A 10 12.04 5.34 12.67
CA LEU A 10 11.69 3.99 13.11
C LEU A 10 12.60 2.87 12.57
N PRO A 11 12.76 1.75 13.29
CA PRO A 11 13.62 0.63 12.94
C PRO A 11 13.02 -0.30 11.86
N ASN A 12 12.06 0.19 11.08
CA ASN A 12 11.28 -0.61 10.14
C ASN A 12 11.06 0.10 8.79
N ASN A 13 10.43 -0.62 7.87
CA ASN A 13 9.77 -0.07 6.67
C ASN A 13 8.65 0.88 7.11
N ILE A 14 8.98 2.18 7.28
CA ILE A 14 8.06 3.21 7.80
C ILE A 14 6.89 3.51 6.85
N GLU A 15 7.02 3.12 5.57
CA GLU A 15 5.98 3.27 4.55
C GLU A 15 4.73 2.40 4.81
N ILE A 16 4.81 1.46 5.77
CA ILE A 16 3.69 0.65 6.26
C ILE A 16 3.43 0.77 7.78
N ASP A 17 4.07 1.72 8.48
CA ASP A 17 3.86 1.92 9.91
C ASP A 17 2.68 2.86 10.19
N ALA A 18 1.51 2.27 10.48
CA ALA A 18 0.25 2.97 10.74
C ALA A 18 0.38 4.13 11.76
N ARG A 19 1.19 3.92 12.80
CA ARG A 19 1.38 4.85 13.91
C ARG A 19 2.33 5.99 13.54
N ALA A 20 3.39 5.70 12.77
CA ALA A 20 4.25 6.75 12.19
C ALA A 20 3.42 7.70 11.34
N GLN A 21 2.58 7.15 10.47
CA GLN A 21 1.73 7.92 9.56
C GLN A 21 0.70 8.77 10.32
N ARG A 22 0.08 8.24 11.38
CA ARG A 22 -0.85 8.99 12.25
C ARG A 22 -0.13 10.10 13.02
N ASN A 23 1.01 9.82 13.65
CA ASN A 23 1.82 10.85 14.32
C ASN A 23 2.32 11.92 13.33
N ALA A 24 2.64 11.53 12.08
CA ALA A 24 3.06 12.46 11.03
C ALA A 24 1.92 13.38 10.59
N LEU A 25 0.72 12.83 10.34
CA LEU A 25 -0.48 13.59 10.01
C LEU A 25 -0.81 14.63 11.08
N ALA A 26 -0.77 14.26 12.36
CA ALA A 26 -1.03 15.16 13.48
C ALA A 26 -0.04 16.35 13.50
N LEU A 27 1.25 16.08 13.29
CA LEU A 27 2.28 17.13 13.24
C LEU A 27 2.18 18.01 11.97
N VAL A 28 1.78 17.46 10.82
CA VAL A 28 1.49 18.25 9.61
C VAL A 28 0.27 19.16 9.83
N ALA A 29 -0.81 18.64 10.41
CA ALA A 29 -2.00 19.41 10.77
C ALA A 29 -1.67 20.55 11.75
N ALA A 30 -0.84 20.28 12.75
CA ALA A 30 -0.30 21.28 13.69
C ALA A 30 0.66 22.30 13.05
N GLY A 31 1.07 22.10 11.78
CA GLY A 31 1.87 23.06 11.03
C GLY A 31 3.38 22.84 11.07
N TYR A 32 3.87 21.69 11.53
CA TYR A 32 5.28 21.32 11.35
C TYR A 32 5.58 21.02 9.88
N ARG A 33 6.84 21.15 9.47
CA ARG A 33 7.38 20.38 8.34
C ARG A 33 7.68 18.99 8.88
N VAL A 34 7.35 17.92 8.15
CA VAL A 34 7.54 16.54 8.61
C VAL A 34 8.29 15.70 7.58
N THR A 35 9.18 14.81 8.02
CA THR A 35 9.78 13.75 7.20
C THR A 35 9.79 12.43 7.99
N MET A 36 9.46 11.32 7.34
CA MET A 36 9.53 9.98 7.90
C MET A 36 10.83 9.29 7.50
N VAL A 37 11.55 8.66 8.44
CA VAL A 37 12.78 7.91 8.14
C VAL A 37 12.73 6.51 8.74
N GLY A 38 12.84 5.49 7.88
CA GLY A 38 12.78 4.08 8.25
C GLY A 38 14.12 3.35 8.04
N PHE A 39 14.28 2.19 8.67
CA PHE A 39 15.32 1.22 8.34
C PHE A 39 14.69 0.05 7.57
N GLY A 40 14.90 -0.01 6.25
CA GLY A 40 14.13 -0.92 5.39
C GLY A 40 14.63 -1.07 3.97
N THR A 41 14.07 -2.04 3.25
CA THR A 41 14.46 -2.38 1.85
C THR A 41 13.30 -2.22 0.87
N GLY A 42 12.44 -1.22 1.09
CA GLY A 42 11.38 -0.84 0.15
C GLY A 42 11.95 -0.27 -1.16
N ILE A 43 11.20 -0.42 -2.25
CA ILE A 43 11.48 0.17 -3.56
C ILE A 43 10.21 0.89 -4.03
N PRO A 44 10.24 2.21 -4.28
CA PRO A 44 11.38 3.10 -4.11
C PRO A 44 11.77 3.28 -2.63
N ASN A 45 13.07 3.50 -2.38
CA ASN A 45 13.63 3.72 -1.05
C ASN A 45 13.41 5.15 -0.52
N GLU A 46 12.69 5.98 -1.27
CA GLU A 46 12.23 7.31 -0.92
C GLU A 46 10.93 7.58 -1.67
N GLY A 47 10.09 8.48 -1.16
CA GLY A 47 8.79 8.76 -1.75
C GLY A 47 7.93 9.65 -0.86
N VAL A 48 6.62 9.64 -1.09
CA VAL A 48 5.64 10.45 -0.36
C VAL A 48 4.45 9.58 0.05
N ILE A 49 3.94 9.78 1.27
CA ILE A 49 2.66 9.24 1.75
C ILE A 49 1.87 10.39 2.37
N ALA A 50 0.64 10.62 1.92
CA ALA A 50 -0.24 11.67 2.42
C ALA A 50 0.41 13.07 2.46
N GLY A 51 1.21 13.39 1.44
CA GLY A 51 1.99 14.64 1.36
C GLY A 51 3.27 14.66 2.21
N ILE A 52 3.54 13.64 3.04
CA ILE A 52 4.72 13.54 3.89
C ILE A 52 5.83 12.76 3.17
N PRO A 53 7.03 13.34 2.96
CA PRO A 53 8.18 12.61 2.42
C PRO A 53 8.64 11.48 3.36
N TYR A 54 9.02 10.34 2.78
CA TYR A 54 9.68 9.24 3.49
C TYR A 54 11.04 8.87 2.87
N ILE A 55 11.95 8.38 3.70
CA ILE A 55 13.28 7.86 3.31
C ILE A 55 13.52 6.51 4.01
N LEU A 56 14.03 5.52 3.28
CA LEU A 56 14.42 4.20 3.81
C LEU A 56 15.94 4.02 3.76
N CYS A 57 16.56 4.03 4.91
CA CYS A 57 17.99 3.80 5.07
C CYS A 57 18.30 2.30 5.19
N GLN A 58 19.50 1.91 4.74
CA GLN A 58 20.00 0.54 4.79
C GLN A 58 21.41 0.50 5.39
N ALA A 59 21.78 -0.64 5.98
CA ALA A 59 23.12 -0.85 6.52
C ALA A 59 24.20 -0.67 5.42
N ARG A 60 25.11 0.28 5.62
CA ARG A 60 26.21 0.54 4.67
C ARG A 60 27.05 -0.72 4.45
N PRO A 61 27.33 -1.13 3.19
CA PRO A 61 28.19 -2.29 2.94
C PRO A 61 29.61 -2.00 3.43
N LYS A 62 30.21 -2.93 4.17
CA LYS A 62 31.59 -2.77 4.67
C LYS A 62 32.57 -2.73 3.48
N SER A 63 33.36 -1.66 3.42
CA SER A 63 34.34 -1.42 2.36
C SER A 63 35.30 -2.61 2.19
N GLY A 64 35.49 -3.04 0.95
CA GLY A 64 36.33 -4.21 0.60
C GLY A 64 35.67 -5.58 0.77
N GLY A 65 34.46 -5.68 1.36
CA GLY A 65 33.67 -6.91 1.34
C GLY A 65 32.86 -7.06 0.04
N PRO A 66 32.56 -8.30 -0.41
CA PRO A 66 31.53 -8.50 -1.43
C PRO A 66 30.18 -7.99 -0.91
N ALA A 67 29.35 -7.44 -1.79
CA ALA A 67 28.02 -6.96 -1.43
C ALA A 67 27.22 -8.05 -0.68
N PRO A 68 26.50 -7.71 0.40
CA PRO A 68 25.75 -8.69 1.17
C PRO A 68 24.73 -9.38 0.26
N ALA A 69 24.87 -10.69 0.10
CA ALA A 69 24.00 -11.48 -0.77
C ALA A 69 22.53 -11.28 -0.37
N ALA A 70 21.66 -11.05 -1.36
CA ALA A 70 20.32 -10.50 -1.18
C ALA A 70 19.51 -11.15 -0.03
N GLY A 71 19.36 -10.38 1.06
CA GLY A 71 18.61 -10.75 2.25
C GLY A 71 19.17 -11.95 3.04
N PRO A 72 18.51 -12.35 4.14
CA PRO A 72 18.77 -13.66 4.73
C PRO A 72 18.42 -14.74 3.70
N LYS A 73 19.42 -15.48 3.20
CA LYS A 73 19.22 -16.63 2.29
C LYS A 73 18.07 -17.49 2.83
N PRO A 74 17.08 -17.86 1.98
CA PRO A 74 15.86 -18.50 2.46
C PRO A 74 16.22 -19.75 3.26
N PRO A 75 15.65 -19.94 4.47
CA PRO A 75 16.06 -21.01 5.36
C PRO A 75 16.01 -22.35 4.63
N SER A 76 17.10 -23.09 4.76
CA SER A 76 17.35 -24.33 4.03
C SER A 76 16.26 -25.38 4.24
N ILE A 77 16.20 -26.39 3.36
CA ILE A 77 15.21 -27.46 3.46
C ILE A 77 15.37 -28.21 4.80
N LEU A 78 16.60 -28.45 5.26
CA LEU A 78 16.83 -29.11 6.55
C LEU A 78 16.43 -28.20 7.73
N TYR A 79 16.77 -26.90 7.70
CA TYR A 79 16.31 -25.98 8.74
C TYR A 79 14.78 -25.80 8.73
N ARG A 80 14.13 -25.76 7.56
CA ARG A 80 12.66 -25.72 7.45
C ARG A 80 12.02 -26.97 8.03
N ILE A 81 12.56 -28.17 7.77
CA ILE A 81 12.09 -29.43 8.35
C ILE A 81 12.27 -29.44 9.88
N VAL A 82 13.46 -29.09 10.39
CA VAL A 82 13.70 -29.06 11.84
C VAL A 82 12.89 -27.96 12.53
N ARG A 83 12.71 -26.80 11.89
CA ARG A 83 11.82 -25.74 12.39
C ARG A 83 10.36 -26.20 12.42
N LYS A 84 9.85 -26.87 11.39
CA LYS A 84 8.49 -27.43 11.39
C LYS A 84 8.34 -28.52 12.46
N ALA A 85 9.36 -29.36 12.69
CA ALA A 85 9.35 -30.34 13.77
C ALA A 85 9.38 -29.71 15.18
N PHE A 86 10.25 -28.72 15.44
CA PHE A 86 10.28 -28.00 16.72
C PHE A 86 8.97 -27.23 16.98
N HIS A 87 8.35 -26.68 15.95
CA HIS A 87 7.06 -25.98 16.05
C HIS A 87 5.93 -26.97 16.38
N LEU A 88 5.80 -28.08 15.63
CA LEU A 88 4.73 -29.06 15.80
C LEU A 88 4.86 -29.96 17.05
N VAL A 89 6.06 -30.07 17.65
CA VAL A 89 6.32 -30.96 18.80
C VAL A 89 6.56 -30.20 20.10
N LEU A 90 7.08 -28.96 20.03
CA LEU A 90 7.47 -28.17 21.21
C LEU A 90 6.90 -26.74 21.19
N HIS A 91 6.09 -26.37 20.19
CA HIS A 91 5.53 -25.02 19.95
C HIS A 91 6.53 -23.86 20.02
N ARG A 92 7.83 -24.15 19.79
CA ARG A 92 8.95 -23.20 19.87
C ARG A 92 9.79 -23.21 18.58
N ARG A 93 10.60 -22.18 18.39
CA ARG A 93 11.63 -22.15 17.31
C ARG A 93 12.84 -23.02 17.73
N PRO A 94 13.58 -23.62 16.79
CA PRO A 94 14.87 -24.25 17.10
C PRO A 94 15.81 -23.21 17.74
N PRO A 95 16.42 -23.49 18.91
CA PRO A 95 17.38 -22.58 19.55
C PRO A 95 18.53 -22.20 18.64
N GLN A 96 19.17 -21.04 18.84
CA GLN A 96 20.30 -20.59 18.00
C GLN A 96 21.41 -21.65 17.87
N LYS A 97 21.69 -22.43 18.93
CA LYS A 97 22.67 -23.53 18.91
C LYS A 97 22.28 -24.64 17.92
N VAL A 98 20.98 -24.96 17.80
CA VAL A 98 20.45 -25.94 16.82
C VAL A 98 20.48 -25.34 15.41
N ALA A 99 20.14 -24.06 15.25
CA ALA A 99 20.24 -23.36 13.97
C ALA A 99 21.69 -23.35 13.41
N LYS A 100 22.66 -23.00 14.26
CA LYS A 100 24.09 -23.00 13.93
C LYS A 100 24.62 -24.42 13.66
N ALA A 101 24.11 -25.44 14.37
CA ALA A 101 24.46 -26.84 14.09
C ALA A 101 23.95 -27.31 12.72
N ILE A 102 22.70 -26.96 12.34
CA ILE A 102 22.14 -27.29 11.02
C ILE A 102 22.95 -26.61 9.90
N ALA A 103 23.22 -25.31 10.03
CA ALA A 103 24.02 -24.57 9.06
C ALA A 103 25.39 -25.23 8.83
N ARG A 104 26.08 -25.65 9.91
CA ARG A 104 27.37 -26.32 9.85
C ARG A 104 27.31 -27.75 9.27
N VAL A 105 26.20 -28.45 9.43
CA VAL A 105 25.92 -29.73 8.76
C VAL A 105 25.72 -29.51 7.26
N GLU A 106 25.05 -28.44 6.83
CA GLU A 106 24.84 -28.15 5.41
C GLU A 106 26.10 -27.56 4.73
N GLU A 107 26.95 -26.88 5.49
CA GLU A 107 28.29 -26.43 5.09
C GLU A 107 29.27 -27.60 4.87
N THR A 108 29.03 -28.76 5.50
CA THR A 108 29.78 -30.00 5.26
C THR A 108 29.08 -30.98 4.30
N ALA A 109 27.75 -30.95 4.21
CA ALA A 109 26.95 -31.80 3.33
C ALA A 109 26.65 -31.12 1.97
N GLY A 110 27.68 -30.98 1.15
CA GLY A 110 27.60 -30.30 -0.15
C GLY A 110 26.48 -30.84 -1.07
N ALA A 111 25.53 -29.97 -1.40
CA ALA A 111 24.58 -30.02 -2.53
C ALA A 111 23.65 -31.25 -2.73
N VAL A 112 23.78 -32.37 -2.01
CA VAL A 112 23.04 -33.62 -2.29
C VAL A 112 21.97 -33.93 -1.23
N VAL A 113 20.95 -33.06 -1.12
CA VAL A 113 19.69 -33.35 -0.39
C VAL A 113 18.48 -32.98 -1.25
N LYS A 114 18.30 -33.69 -2.38
CA LYS A 114 17.18 -33.45 -3.32
C LYS A 114 16.16 -34.60 -3.43
N GLN A 115 16.50 -35.80 -2.94
CA GLN A 115 15.60 -36.97 -2.90
C GLN A 115 15.91 -37.87 -1.69
N ALA A 116 15.17 -37.75 -0.59
CA ALA A 116 15.16 -38.74 0.50
C ALA A 116 14.01 -38.51 1.51
N ASN A 117 12.75 -38.72 1.09
CA ASN A 117 11.66 -38.82 2.07
C ASN A 117 11.92 -39.97 3.06
N LYS A 118 11.55 -39.79 4.33
CA LYS A 118 11.62 -40.76 5.45
C LYS A 118 13.01 -41.20 5.97
N ARG A 119 14.14 -41.11 5.25
CA ARG A 119 15.45 -41.62 5.76
C ARG A 119 16.29 -40.66 6.63
N VAL A 120 16.09 -39.35 6.56
CA VAL A 120 16.94 -38.34 7.27
C VAL A 120 16.48 -38.04 8.71
N LEU A 121 15.25 -38.40 9.09
CA LEU A 121 14.64 -37.98 10.36
C LEU A 121 15.21 -38.67 11.63
N ARG A 122 15.58 -39.96 11.56
CA ARG A 122 16.06 -40.70 12.74
C ARG A 122 17.42 -40.21 13.29
N PRO A 123 18.45 -39.91 12.47
CA PRO A 123 19.69 -39.34 12.96
C PRO A 123 19.52 -37.98 13.66
N ALA A 124 18.58 -37.14 13.20
CA ALA A 124 18.38 -35.79 13.73
C ALA A 124 17.95 -35.77 15.22
N GLN A 125 17.02 -36.64 15.62
CA GLN A 125 16.60 -36.78 17.01
C GLN A 125 17.75 -37.25 17.91
N GLY A 126 18.58 -38.19 17.44
CA GLY A 126 19.77 -38.66 18.16
C GLY A 126 20.85 -37.58 18.33
N LEU A 127 20.96 -36.65 17.35
CA LEU A 127 21.88 -35.52 17.44
C LEU A 127 21.41 -34.49 18.47
N VAL A 128 20.12 -34.11 18.43
CA VAL A 128 19.52 -33.13 19.37
C VAL A 128 19.73 -33.56 20.83
N ASN A 129 19.48 -34.82 21.16
CA ASN A 129 19.66 -35.32 22.53
C ASN A 129 21.14 -35.35 22.97
N LYS A 130 22.10 -35.55 22.06
CA LYS A 130 23.54 -35.50 22.37
C LYS A 130 24.06 -34.07 22.54
N THR A 131 23.61 -33.12 21.72
CA THR A 131 24.08 -31.72 21.81
C THR A 131 23.58 -31.02 23.08
N ALA A 132 22.41 -31.42 23.61
CA ALA A 132 21.83 -30.87 24.83
C ALA A 132 22.72 -30.99 26.09
N GLN A 133 23.61 -31.98 26.15
CA GLN A 133 24.38 -32.30 27.37
C GLN A 133 25.86 -31.82 27.37
N LYS A 134 26.37 -31.21 26.30
CA LYS A 134 27.81 -30.87 26.17
C LYS A 134 28.12 -29.50 25.54
N VAL A 135 27.41 -28.44 25.93
CA VAL A 135 27.80 -27.05 25.61
C VAL A 135 27.62 -26.11 26.80
N THR A 136 28.47 -26.27 27.83
CA THR A 136 28.78 -25.19 28.76
C THR A 136 29.47 -24.07 27.98
N ALA A 137 28.85 -22.88 27.96
CA ALA A 137 29.56 -21.66 27.63
C ALA A 137 30.63 -21.38 28.71
N PRO A 138 31.64 -20.52 28.47
CA PRO A 138 32.30 -19.85 29.59
C PRO A 138 31.23 -19.25 30.49
N LYS A 139 31.39 -19.36 31.81
CA LYS A 139 30.54 -18.59 32.73
C LYS A 139 30.79 -17.11 32.41
N PRO A 140 29.75 -16.28 32.23
CA PRO A 140 29.96 -14.84 32.26
C PRO A 140 30.55 -14.47 33.63
N ASP A 141 31.40 -13.46 33.63
CA ASP A 141 31.80 -12.79 34.87
C ASP A 141 30.53 -12.18 35.50
N PRO A 142 30.13 -12.58 36.72
CA PRO A 142 28.90 -12.08 37.33
C PRO A 142 28.98 -10.59 37.71
N ASP A 143 30.19 -10.04 37.80
CA ASP A 143 30.45 -8.65 38.19
C ASP A 143 30.70 -7.73 36.97
N ALA A 144 30.68 -8.27 35.75
CA ALA A 144 30.81 -7.48 34.53
C ALA A 144 29.51 -6.72 34.20
N PRO A 145 29.56 -5.39 33.93
CA PRO A 145 28.37 -4.62 33.59
C PRO A 145 27.76 -5.10 32.27
N PHE A 146 26.43 -5.23 32.25
CA PHE A 146 25.69 -5.71 31.10
C PHE A 146 25.67 -4.68 29.96
N ASP A 147 26.49 -4.90 28.94
CA ASP A 147 26.50 -4.07 27.73
C ASP A 147 25.35 -4.45 26.77
N TRP A 148 24.35 -3.58 26.66
CA TRP A 148 23.25 -3.77 25.72
C TRP A 148 23.70 -3.69 24.26
N ARG A 149 24.83 -3.04 23.92
CA ARG A 149 25.31 -2.93 22.52
C ARG A 149 25.76 -4.27 21.98
N SER A 150 26.45 -5.05 22.81
CA SER A 150 26.81 -6.45 22.54
C SER A 150 25.59 -7.38 22.51
N ALA A 151 24.55 -7.10 23.31
CA ALA A 151 23.30 -7.86 23.33
C ALA A 151 22.38 -7.55 22.12
N LEU A 152 22.32 -6.29 21.69
CA LEU A 152 21.49 -5.76 20.60
C LEU A 152 22.35 -5.22 19.44
N PRO A 153 23.22 -6.03 18.79
CA PRO A 153 24.18 -5.55 17.78
C PRO A 153 23.53 -5.06 16.48
N HIS A 154 22.20 -5.11 16.37
CA HIS A 154 21.43 -4.50 15.29
C HIS A 154 21.15 -3.01 15.53
N VAL A 155 21.04 -2.56 16.79
CA VAL A 155 20.78 -1.14 17.11
C VAL A 155 21.91 -0.23 16.60
N PRO A 156 23.21 -0.47 16.89
CA PRO A 156 24.30 0.34 16.34
C PRO A 156 24.32 0.36 14.80
N VAL A 157 23.93 -0.74 14.14
CA VAL A 157 23.86 -0.83 12.68
C VAL A 157 22.74 0.04 12.10
N MET A 158 21.62 0.19 12.82
CA MET A 158 20.57 1.13 12.43
C MET A 158 20.98 2.58 12.72
N THR A 159 21.62 2.85 13.86
CA THR A 159 22.20 4.18 14.18
C THR A 159 23.14 4.66 13.09
N ASP A 160 24.14 3.87 12.70
CA ASP A 160 25.10 4.24 11.65
C ASP A 160 24.47 4.35 10.24
N ALA A 161 23.31 3.74 10.01
CA ALA A 161 22.57 3.85 8.75
C ALA A 161 21.71 5.13 8.70
N LEU A 162 21.10 5.54 9.82
CA LEU A 162 20.12 6.63 9.87
C LEU A 162 20.71 7.97 10.34
N ARG A 163 21.67 7.98 11.27
CA ARG A 163 22.19 9.21 11.94
C ARG A 163 22.58 10.29 10.94
N ASP A 164 23.45 9.98 9.99
CA ASP A 164 24.01 10.98 9.09
C ASP A 164 22.93 11.56 8.14
N VAL A 165 21.92 10.76 7.78
CA VAL A 165 20.76 11.18 6.98
C VAL A 165 19.86 12.11 7.80
N ILE A 166 19.52 11.71 9.03
CA ILE A 166 18.65 12.50 9.92
C ILE A 166 19.35 13.79 10.38
N ALA A 167 20.66 13.78 10.64
CA ALA A 167 21.43 14.98 10.93
C ALA A 167 21.56 15.94 9.71
N GLY A 168 21.47 15.40 8.49
CA GLY A 168 21.41 16.16 7.24
C GLY A 168 20.02 16.74 6.93
N LEU A 169 18.95 16.10 7.39
CA LEU A 169 17.58 16.61 7.36
C LEU A 169 17.36 17.82 8.31
N GLU A 170 18.32 18.09 9.19
CA GLU A 170 18.34 19.20 10.13
C GLU A 170 17.05 19.37 10.98
N PRO A 171 16.67 18.34 11.76
CA PRO A 171 15.50 18.38 12.63
C PRO A 171 15.63 19.42 13.75
N ASP A 172 14.47 19.92 14.16
CA ASP A 172 14.22 20.66 15.39
C ASP A 172 13.46 19.78 16.42
N LEU A 173 12.88 18.67 15.97
CA LEU A 173 12.23 17.61 16.76
C LEU A 173 12.51 16.24 16.13
N ILE A 174 12.83 15.23 16.95
CA ILE A 174 12.82 13.82 16.57
C ILE A 174 11.77 13.07 17.40
N VAL A 175 10.96 12.24 16.75
CA VAL A 175 10.07 11.25 17.39
C VAL A 175 10.57 9.86 17.05
N THR A 176 10.83 9.03 18.05
CA THR A 176 11.45 7.69 17.85
C THR A 176 10.98 6.66 18.86
N ASP A 177 11.07 5.38 18.49
CA ASP A 177 10.95 4.26 19.44
C ASP A 177 12.30 3.93 20.12
N VAL A 178 12.28 2.95 21.02
CA VAL A 178 13.43 2.50 21.82
C VAL A 178 14.63 2.04 20.98
N HIS A 179 14.42 1.52 19.76
CA HIS A 179 15.50 0.97 18.96
C HIS A 179 16.43 2.06 18.41
N LEU A 180 15.92 3.29 18.26
CA LEU A 180 16.67 4.42 17.70
C LEU A 180 16.81 5.59 18.67
N LEU A 181 16.43 5.45 19.94
CA LEU A 181 16.80 6.41 21.01
C LEU A 181 18.30 6.77 21.03
N PRO A 182 19.25 5.81 20.85
CA PRO A 182 20.69 6.15 20.78
C PRO A 182 21.03 7.00 19.55
N MET A 183 20.34 6.78 18.43
CA MET A 183 20.49 7.59 17.21
C MET A 183 19.93 9.00 17.42
N GLY A 184 18.75 9.13 18.01
CA GLY A 184 18.16 10.43 18.35
C GLY A 184 19.06 11.25 19.28
N ALA A 185 19.69 10.58 20.25
CA ALA A 185 20.71 11.18 21.11
C ALA A 185 21.97 11.62 20.35
N GLU A 186 22.53 10.80 19.46
CA GLU A 186 23.67 11.18 18.62
C GLU A 186 23.35 12.36 17.71
N VAL A 187 22.14 12.43 17.13
CA VAL A 187 21.70 13.59 16.33
C VAL A 187 21.47 14.83 17.21
N ALA A 188 20.90 14.69 18.41
CA ALA A 188 20.77 15.80 19.36
C ALA A 188 22.14 16.40 19.72
N ASP A 189 23.14 15.56 19.97
CA ASP A 189 24.51 15.98 20.26
C ASP A 189 25.16 16.68 19.03
N ILE A 190 24.89 16.21 17.79
CA ILE A 190 25.32 16.87 16.54
C ILE A 190 24.63 18.23 16.33
N GLN A 191 23.31 18.32 16.53
CA GLN A 191 22.56 19.58 16.36
C GLN A 191 22.98 20.61 17.43
N ARG A 192 23.24 20.17 18.66
CA ARG A 192 23.79 21.02 19.74
C ARG A 192 25.18 21.54 19.39
N ALA A 193 26.03 20.74 18.73
CA ALA A 193 27.33 21.18 18.22
C ALA A 193 27.24 22.24 17.10
N LYS A 194 26.13 22.27 16.34
CA LYS A 194 25.78 23.37 15.41
C LYS A 194 25.18 24.61 16.12
N GLY A 195 25.04 24.60 17.45
CA GLY A 195 24.39 25.66 18.22
C GLY A 195 22.85 25.65 18.16
N ARG A 196 22.23 24.53 17.74
CA ARG A 196 20.77 24.38 17.66
C ARG A 196 20.22 23.58 18.84
N GLN A 197 19.03 23.95 19.28
CA GLN A 197 18.19 23.11 20.14
C GLN A 197 17.39 22.15 19.26
N MET A 198 17.20 20.91 19.72
CA MET A 198 16.39 19.89 19.07
C MET A 198 15.75 19.04 20.17
N GLY A 199 14.43 18.85 20.15
CA GLY A 199 13.74 17.98 21.09
C GLY A 199 13.81 16.50 20.69
N LEU A 200 14.00 15.60 21.65
CA LEU A 200 13.93 14.15 21.48
C LEU A 200 12.70 13.58 22.21
N LEU A 201 11.68 13.19 21.44
CA LEU A 201 10.48 12.52 21.93
C LEU A 201 10.61 11.00 21.85
N TYR A 202 10.37 10.33 22.98
CA TYR A 202 10.24 8.87 23.02
C TYR A 202 8.78 8.44 22.81
N ASP A 203 8.52 7.74 21.71
CA ASP A 203 7.29 6.97 21.46
C ASP A 203 7.45 5.56 22.07
N ALA A 204 7.07 5.41 23.35
CA ALA A 204 7.18 4.16 24.10
C ALA A 204 6.04 3.20 23.72
N ARG A 205 6.21 2.57 22.54
CA ARG A 205 5.23 1.69 21.87
C ARG A 205 4.96 0.34 22.56
N GLU A 206 5.91 -0.16 23.33
CA GLU A 206 5.92 -1.53 23.85
C GLU A 206 6.51 -1.58 25.26
N TYR A 207 6.02 -2.49 26.11
CA TYR A 207 6.57 -2.71 27.46
C TYR A 207 7.87 -3.53 27.37
N VAL A 208 9.03 -2.85 27.26
CA VAL A 208 10.31 -3.51 26.93
C VAL A 208 10.79 -4.54 27.98
N TYR A 209 10.47 -4.31 29.25
CA TYR A 209 10.74 -5.24 30.36
C TYR A 209 9.89 -6.52 30.27
N GLY A 210 8.83 -6.52 29.46
CA GLY A 210 7.94 -7.65 29.23
C GLY A 210 8.00 -8.22 27.82
N LEU A 211 9.03 -7.96 26.99
CA LEU A 211 9.06 -8.48 25.62
C LEU A 211 8.94 -10.02 25.59
N ALA A 212 7.96 -10.54 24.84
CA ALA A 212 7.64 -11.97 24.73
C ALA A 212 8.70 -12.77 23.96
N SER A 213 9.88 -12.95 24.57
CA SER A 213 11.08 -13.54 24.00
C SER A 213 11.75 -14.55 24.95
N ASP A 214 12.22 -15.68 24.42
CA ASP A 214 13.09 -16.63 25.13
C ASP A 214 14.59 -16.17 25.13
N ASP A 215 14.93 -15.07 24.44
CA ASP A 215 16.32 -14.60 24.28
C ASP A 215 16.66 -13.49 25.30
N GLN A 216 17.52 -13.82 26.27
CA GLN A 216 17.96 -12.89 27.33
C GLN A 216 18.64 -11.64 26.79
N ASN A 217 19.25 -11.70 25.60
CA ASN A 217 19.85 -10.52 24.97
C ASN A 217 18.77 -9.47 24.60
N VAL A 218 17.54 -9.91 24.35
CA VAL A 218 16.38 -9.04 24.09
C VAL A 218 15.76 -8.57 25.40
N THR A 219 15.45 -9.49 26.32
CA THR A 219 14.71 -9.17 27.55
C THR A 219 15.51 -8.42 28.60
N LEU A 220 16.84 -8.37 28.47
CA LEU A 220 17.72 -7.50 29.27
C LEU A 220 18.28 -6.33 28.43
N GLY A 221 18.49 -6.54 27.12
CA GLY A 221 19.01 -5.54 26.18
C GLY A 221 18.17 -4.28 26.13
N PHE A 222 16.87 -4.40 25.84
CA PHE A 222 16.03 -3.21 25.68
C PHE A 222 15.79 -2.44 26.99
N PRO A 223 15.54 -3.09 28.14
CA PRO A 223 15.54 -2.41 29.44
C PRO A 223 16.83 -1.66 29.78
N ALA A 224 18.00 -2.24 29.46
CA ALA A 224 19.29 -1.57 29.69
C ALA A 224 19.54 -0.41 28.72
N LEU A 225 19.14 -0.54 27.45
CA LEU A 225 19.18 0.52 26.45
C LEU A 225 18.26 1.68 26.86
N GLU A 226 16.99 1.40 27.16
CA GLU A 226 15.99 2.38 27.62
C GLU A 226 16.54 3.14 28.83
N THR A 227 17.05 2.43 29.83
CA THR A 227 17.65 3.02 31.04
C THR A 227 18.88 3.90 30.77
N GLU A 228 19.74 3.56 29.79
CA GLU A 228 20.86 4.43 29.41
C GLU A 228 20.39 5.67 28.63
N ALA A 229 19.30 5.54 27.85
CA ALA A 229 18.81 6.58 26.97
C ALA A 229 17.88 7.60 27.63
N MET A 230 17.06 7.19 28.61
CA MET A 230 16.05 8.06 29.25
C MET A 230 16.59 9.41 29.75
N PRO A 231 17.80 9.54 30.33
CA PRO A 231 18.36 10.84 30.73
C PRO A 231 18.66 11.82 29.58
N LYS A 232 18.49 11.40 28.31
CA LYS A 232 18.61 12.23 27.11
C LYS A 232 17.27 12.52 26.40
N VAL A 233 16.14 12.03 26.94
CA VAL A 233 14.81 12.18 26.36
C VAL A 233 14.14 13.42 26.97
N ASP A 234 13.66 14.34 26.12
CA ASP A 234 13.03 15.58 26.59
C ASP A 234 11.55 15.36 27.00
N ALA A 235 10.84 14.45 26.33
CA ALA A 235 9.50 14.00 26.74
C ALA A 235 9.17 12.58 26.23
N THR A 236 8.19 11.92 26.84
CA THR A 236 7.77 10.54 26.52
C THR A 236 6.26 10.45 26.36
N VAL A 237 5.79 9.69 25.36
CA VAL A 237 4.39 9.30 25.18
C VAL A 237 4.28 7.77 25.12
N THR A 238 3.13 7.19 25.47
CA THR A 238 2.95 5.73 25.42
C THR A 238 1.51 5.32 25.07
N VAL A 239 1.24 4.02 25.00
CA VAL A 239 0.00 3.45 24.43
C VAL A 239 -1.10 3.15 25.45
N CYS A 240 -0.78 2.97 26.74
CA CYS A 240 -1.78 2.66 27.78
C CYS A 240 -1.30 2.99 29.21
N GLN A 241 -2.26 3.17 30.13
CA GLN A 241 -1.99 3.58 31.51
C GLN A 241 -0.99 2.68 32.28
N PRO A 242 -1.05 1.33 32.22
CA PRO A 242 -0.10 0.49 32.96
C PRO A 242 1.36 0.68 32.53
N ILE A 243 1.59 1.02 31.25
CA ILE A 243 2.94 1.32 30.74
C ILE A 243 3.35 2.75 31.13
N ALA A 244 2.41 3.71 31.12
CA ALA A 244 2.66 5.08 31.59
C ALA A 244 3.06 5.11 33.08
N ASP A 245 2.30 4.43 33.93
CA ASP A 245 2.56 4.29 35.37
C ASP A 245 3.90 3.57 35.63
N PHE A 246 4.21 2.55 34.83
CA PHE A 246 5.50 1.87 34.89
C PHE A 246 6.66 2.82 34.55
N LEU A 247 6.60 3.50 33.40
CA LEU A 247 7.67 4.38 32.92
C LEU A 247 7.89 5.55 33.89
N ALA A 248 6.81 6.20 34.34
CA ALA A 248 6.86 7.29 35.31
C ALA A 248 7.58 6.87 36.59
N LYS A 249 7.26 5.69 37.12
CA LYS A 249 7.86 5.13 38.34
C LYS A 249 9.29 4.61 38.12
N GLN A 250 9.56 3.93 37.02
CA GLN A 250 10.85 3.32 36.71
C GLN A 250 11.94 4.36 36.45
N TYR A 251 11.56 5.50 35.85
CA TYR A 251 12.49 6.57 35.47
C TYR A 251 12.32 7.86 36.27
N SER A 252 11.46 7.87 37.30
CA SER A 252 11.17 9.04 38.15
C SER A 252 10.79 10.28 37.35
N LEU A 253 9.96 10.10 36.31
CA LEU A 253 9.54 11.18 35.43
C LEU A 253 8.70 12.21 36.21
N SER A 254 8.85 13.48 35.88
CA SER A 254 8.13 14.59 36.55
C SER A 254 6.61 14.55 36.33
N GLU A 255 6.18 13.96 35.21
CA GLU A 255 4.79 13.79 34.82
C GLU A 255 4.59 12.35 34.29
N VAL A 256 3.35 11.86 34.33
CA VAL A 256 3.00 10.54 33.77
C VAL A 256 2.92 10.65 32.24
N PRO A 257 3.63 9.82 31.46
CA PRO A 257 3.61 9.88 29.99
C PRO A 257 2.18 9.84 29.44
N PRO A 258 1.72 10.87 28.70
CA PRO A 258 0.35 10.92 28.24
C PRO A 258 0.10 9.91 27.10
N LEU A 259 -1.16 9.53 26.96
CA LEU A 259 -1.56 8.39 26.15
C LEU A 259 -1.80 8.77 24.69
N VAL A 260 -0.95 8.25 23.82
CA VAL A 260 -1.15 8.17 22.38
C VAL A 260 -1.31 6.68 22.05
N PRO A 261 -2.51 6.08 22.07
CA PRO A 261 -2.73 4.73 21.56
C PRO A 261 -2.61 4.71 20.02
N ASN A 262 -2.53 3.53 19.41
CA ASN A 262 -2.55 3.40 17.94
C ASN A 262 -3.99 3.28 17.40
N ALA A 263 -4.84 4.23 17.79
CA ALA A 263 -6.23 4.31 17.35
C ALA A 263 -6.33 4.49 15.81
N PRO A 264 -7.33 3.90 15.14
CA PRO A 264 -7.56 4.06 13.70
C PRO A 264 -8.16 5.43 13.37
N ILE A 265 -8.07 5.85 12.11
CA ILE A 265 -8.60 7.13 11.64
C ILE A 265 -10.12 7.02 11.53
N GLY A 266 -10.84 7.88 12.25
CA GLY A 266 -12.31 7.90 12.34
C GLY A 266 -12.97 8.30 11.02
N ASN A 267 -12.56 9.45 10.49
CA ASN A 267 -13.21 10.15 9.37
C ASN A 267 -12.41 10.00 8.06
N LEU A 268 -12.09 8.76 7.67
CA LEU A 268 -11.54 8.50 6.35
C LEU A 268 -12.59 8.85 5.27
N PRO A 269 -12.27 9.71 4.28
CA PRO A 269 -13.20 10.02 3.19
C PRO A 269 -13.67 8.77 2.43
N GLU A 270 -14.89 8.77 1.93
CA GLU A 270 -15.40 7.67 1.09
C GLU A 270 -14.70 7.65 -0.28
N THR A 271 -14.25 6.48 -0.74
CA THR A 271 -13.61 6.30 -2.06
C THR A 271 -14.19 5.09 -2.80
N GLY A 272 -15.45 5.20 -3.22
CA GLY A 272 -16.21 4.11 -3.85
C GLY A 272 -16.57 3.00 -2.86
N ARG A 273 -16.72 1.76 -3.36
CA ARG A 273 -17.08 0.59 -2.52
C ARG A 273 -15.99 0.28 -1.48
N THR A 274 -16.37 0.37 -0.20
CA THR A 274 -15.64 -0.23 0.92
C THR A 274 -15.51 -1.74 0.71
N LEU A 275 -14.29 -2.27 0.88
CA LEU A 275 -14.07 -3.72 0.90
C LEU A 275 -14.21 -4.26 2.32
N THR A 276 -15.02 -5.31 2.49
CA THR A 276 -15.22 -5.96 3.78
C THR A 276 -14.65 -7.38 3.78
N ILE A 277 -14.55 -7.99 4.96
CA ILE A 277 -14.02 -9.34 5.12
C ILE A 277 -14.93 -10.41 4.50
N ARG A 278 -16.26 -10.19 4.45
CA ARG A 278 -17.22 -11.09 3.79
C ARG A 278 -17.06 -11.16 2.28
N ASP A 279 -16.61 -10.08 1.63
CA ASP A 279 -16.26 -10.10 0.19
C ASP A 279 -15.15 -11.11 -0.15
N PHE A 280 -14.48 -11.65 0.88
CA PHE A 280 -13.44 -12.67 0.75
C PHE A 280 -13.89 -14.09 1.13
N LEU A 281 -15.17 -14.30 1.42
CA LEU A 281 -15.73 -15.55 1.94
C LEU A 281 -16.87 -16.08 1.06
N LYS A 282 -17.15 -17.38 1.14
CA LYS A 282 -18.30 -18.04 0.50
C LYS A 282 -19.14 -18.71 1.58
N ILE A 283 -19.85 -17.88 2.33
CA ILE A 283 -20.68 -18.22 3.50
C ILE A 283 -21.98 -17.43 3.39
N ASP A 284 -23.05 -17.88 4.05
CA ASP A 284 -24.31 -17.13 4.08
C ASP A 284 -24.11 -15.77 4.80
N ASP A 285 -24.82 -14.74 4.36
CA ASP A 285 -24.69 -13.37 4.92
C ASP A 285 -25.02 -13.33 6.43
N GLU A 286 -26.01 -14.12 6.86
CA GLU A 286 -26.40 -14.27 8.26
C GLU A 286 -25.51 -15.23 9.07
N ALA A 287 -24.57 -15.94 8.44
CA ALA A 287 -23.70 -16.90 9.15
C ALA A 287 -22.82 -16.17 10.17
N PRO A 288 -22.82 -16.54 11.48
CA PRO A 288 -22.03 -15.86 12.50
C PRO A 288 -20.53 -15.93 12.22
N LEU A 289 -19.90 -14.77 12.06
CA LEU A 289 -18.49 -14.64 11.68
C LEU A 289 -17.66 -14.01 12.81
N LEU A 290 -16.77 -14.80 13.40
CA LEU A 290 -15.71 -14.33 14.28
C LEU A 290 -14.49 -13.89 13.45
N VAL A 291 -13.82 -12.81 13.84
CA VAL A 291 -12.66 -12.28 13.09
C VAL A 291 -11.41 -12.06 13.92
N TYR A 292 -10.27 -12.50 13.38
CA TYR A 292 -8.93 -12.21 13.92
C TYR A 292 -8.11 -11.38 12.91
N ALA A 293 -7.80 -10.14 13.29
CA ALA A 293 -6.87 -9.27 12.59
C ALA A 293 -5.47 -9.27 13.26
N GLY A 294 -4.42 -9.09 12.45
CA GLY A 294 -3.04 -8.87 12.91
C GLY A 294 -2.09 -10.06 12.75
N GLY A 295 -0.82 -9.88 13.14
CA GLY A 295 0.24 -10.86 12.95
C GLY A 295 -0.02 -12.21 13.62
N LEU A 296 0.34 -13.30 12.94
CA LEU A 296 0.11 -14.68 13.38
C LEU A 296 1.33 -15.33 14.04
N SER A 297 1.12 -15.91 15.23
CA SER A 297 2.09 -16.71 15.98
C SER A 297 1.38 -17.50 17.09
N TYR A 298 2.08 -18.48 17.69
CA TYR A 298 1.55 -19.29 18.80
C TYR A 298 1.08 -18.45 19.99
N HIS A 299 1.85 -17.42 20.40
CA HIS A 299 1.49 -16.59 21.56
C HIS A 299 0.21 -15.75 21.36
N ARG A 300 -0.26 -15.59 20.12
CA ARG A 300 -1.54 -14.93 19.82
C ARG A 300 -2.75 -15.88 19.91
N GLY A 301 -2.56 -17.13 20.36
CA GLY A 301 -3.59 -18.12 20.77
C GLY A 301 -4.70 -18.44 19.78
N VAL A 302 -4.56 -18.08 18.50
CA VAL A 302 -5.57 -18.34 17.44
C VAL A 302 -5.93 -19.83 17.32
N HIS A 303 -5.05 -20.73 17.78
CA HIS A 303 -5.36 -22.16 17.90
C HIS A 303 -6.53 -22.44 18.85
N ASP A 304 -6.67 -21.71 19.97
CA ASP A 304 -7.78 -21.89 20.90
C ASP A 304 -9.12 -21.53 20.24
N ALA A 305 -9.14 -20.46 19.44
CA ALA A 305 -10.31 -20.06 18.66
C ALA A 305 -10.69 -21.12 17.60
N VAL A 306 -9.71 -21.72 16.92
CA VAL A 306 -9.95 -22.83 15.99
C VAL A 306 -10.50 -24.07 16.70
N VAL A 307 -9.97 -24.43 17.87
CA VAL A 307 -10.47 -25.58 18.65
C VAL A 307 -11.89 -25.33 19.18
N ALA A 308 -12.20 -24.10 19.59
CA ALA A 308 -13.52 -23.72 20.11
C ALA A 308 -14.65 -23.84 19.08
N LEU A 309 -14.35 -23.74 17.77
CA LEU A 309 -15.35 -23.90 16.70
C LEU A 309 -16.09 -25.25 16.73
N LYS A 310 -15.50 -26.29 17.33
CA LYS A 310 -16.15 -27.61 17.48
C LYS A 310 -17.45 -27.52 18.32
N ASP A 311 -17.47 -26.62 19.30
CA ASP A 311 -18.57 -26.41 20.26
C ASP A 311 -19.49 -25.24 19.83
N LEU A 312 -19.25 -24.69 18.64
CA LEU A 312 -19.92 -23.52 18.05
C LEU A 312 -20.44 -23.89 16.63
N PRO A 313 -21.53 -24.66 16.51
CA PRO A 313 -22.09 -25.02 15.21
C PRO A 313 -22.58 -23.78 14.44
N GLY A 314 -22.37 -23.77 13.11
CA GLY A 314 -22.73 -22.64 12.24
C GLY A 314 -21.85 -21.39 12.37
N VAL A 315 -20.92 -21.34 13.33
CA VAL A 315 -20.00 -20.19 13.50
C VAL A 315 -18.76 -20.38 12.64
N HIS A 316 -18.34 -19.33 11.94
CA HIS A 316 -17.13 -19.27 11.12
C HIS A 316 -16.07 -18.39 11.79
N LEU A 317 -14.79 -18.63 11.46
CA LEU A 317 -13.65 -17.82 11.89
C LEU A 317 -12.85 -17.36 10.68
N ALA A 318 -12.73 -16.06 10.45
CA ALA A 318 -11.84 -15.50 9.43
C ALA A 318 -10.57 -14.88 10.04
N ILE A 319 -9.43 -15.17 9.42
CA ILE A 319 -8.09 -14.87 9.92
C ILE A 319 -7.30 -14.12 8.86
N GLY A 320 -6.90 -12.88 9.12
CA GLY A 320 -5.99 -12.13 8.22
C GLY A 320 -4.58 -12.75 8.22
N ALA A 321 -4.10 -13.19 7.05
CA ALA A 321 -2.86 -13.97 6.96
C ALA A 321 -2.09 -13.84 5.64
N ARG A 322 -0.76 -13.89 5.70
CA ARG A 322 0.13 -14.21 4.56
C ARG A 322 0.45 -15.70 4.54
N ARG A 323 0.65 -16.27 3.35
CA ARG A 323 0.91 -17.71 3.13
C ARG A 323 2.05 -17.94 2.13
N GLU A 324 2.70 -19.10 2.15
CA GLU A 324 2.58 -20.20 3.14
C GLU A 324 3.43 -19.88 4.38
N SER A 325 2.91 -20.19 5.58
CA SER A 325 3.61 -19.97 6.85
C SER A 325 3.50 -21.20 7.75
N SER A 326 4.53 -21.45 8.56
CA SER A 326 4.56 -22.65 9.42
C SER A 326 3.43 -22.73 10.44
N TYR A 327 2.80 -21.60 10.79
CA TYR A 327 1.70 -21.54 11.75
C TYR A 327 0.33 -21.56 11.06
N THR A 328 0.19 -21.05 9.82
CA THR A 328 -1.03 -21.28 9.04
C THR A 328 -1.20 -22.76 8.70
N ASP A 329 -0.11 -23.48 8.42
CA ASP A 329 -0.11 -24.94 8.27
C ASP A 329 -0.57 -25.66 9.56
N GLU A 330 -0.16 -25.16 10.73
CA GLU A 330 -0.50 -25.72 12.05
C GLU A 330 -1.99 -25.51 12.36
N LEU A 331 -2.51 -24.30 12.12
CA LEU A 331 -3.93 -23.98 12.27
C LEU A 331 -4.82 -24.81 11.33
N GLU A 332 -4.40 -25.09 10.08
CA GLU A 332 -5.14 -26.01 9.21
C GLU A 332 -5.13 -27.46 9.72
N ALA A 333 -4.00 -27.95 10.23
CA ALA A 333 -3.91 -29.29 10.80
C ALA A 333 -4.82 -29.44 12.04
N ILE A 334 -4.87 -28.41 12.89
CA ILE A 334 -5.79 -28.33 14.04
C ILE A 334 -7.25 -28.30 13.56
N ALA A 335 -7.59 -27.41 12.61
CA ALA A 335 -8.95 -27.30 12.07
C ALA A 335 -9.44 -28.61 11.42
N THR A 336 -8.54 -29.32 10.72
CA THR A 336 -8.83 -30.63 10.13
C THR A 336 -9.01 -31.72 11.20
N THR A 337 -8.15 -31.72 12.23
CA THR A 337 -8.22 -32.68 13.35
C THR A 337 -9.51 -32.54 14.16
N HIS A 338 -10.04 -31.31 14.29
CA HIS A 338 -11.30 -31.04 14.99
C HIS A 338 -12.55 -31.06 14.09
N GLY A 339 -12.41 -31.31 12.79
CA GLY A 339 -13.56 -31.38 11.87
C GLY A 339 -14.25 -30.03 11.62
N VAL A 340 -13.47 -28.94 11.59
CA VAL A 340 -13.96 -27.55 11.45
C VAL A 340 -13.27 -26.78 10.32
N ARG A 341 -12.55 -27.46 9.42
CA ARG A 341 -11.75 -26.81 8.36
C ARG A 341 -12.60 -26.02 7.36
N ASP A 342 -13.83 -26.47 7.11
CA ASP A 342 -14.87 -25.77 6.36
C ASP A 342 -15.24 -24.40 6.94
N ARG A 343 -15.06 -24.20 8.25
CA ARG A 343 -15.41 -22.97 9.00
C ARG A 343 -14.19 -22.14 9.43
N VAL A 344 -12.98 -22.54 9.06
CA VAL A 344 -11.75 -21.77 9.26
C VAL A 344 -11.31 -21.16 7.93
N HIS A 345 -11.45 -19.84 7.85
CA HIS A 345 -11.16 -19.04 6.68
C HIS A 345 -9.91 -18.19 6.90
N PHE A 346 -9.14 -18.03 5.84
CA PHE A 346 -7.90 -17.28 5.84
C PHE A 346 -7.98 -16.27 4.72
N VAL A 347 -8.04 -14.99 5.09
CA VAL A 347 -8.23 -13.87 4.19
C VAL A 347 -6.94 -13.05 4.06
N PRO A 348 -6.80 -12.19 3.04
CA PRO A 348 -5.69 -11.25 2.96
C PRO A 348 -5.61 -10.31 4.18
N PHE A 349 -4.54 -9.52 4.26
CA PHE A 349 -4.51 -8.37 5.16
C PHE A 349 -5.22 -7.17 4.53
N ALA A 350 -6.06 -6.48 5.31
CA ALA A 350 -6.59 -5.17 4.94
C ALA A 350 -5.48 -4.12 4.82
N PRO A 351 -5.65 -3.08 3.97
CA PRO A 351 -4.77 -1.91 3.97
C PRO A 351 -4.75 -1.19 5.32
N THR A 352 -3.62 -0.53 5.60
CA THR A 352 -3.17 -0.09 6.93
C THR A 352 -4.14 0.82 7.70
N HIS A 353 -5.03 1.54 7.01
CA HIS A 353 -6.08 2.37 7.63
C HIS A 353 -7.51 1.89 7.33
N GLU A 354 -7.72 0.96 6.40
CA GLU A 354 -9.04 0.41 6.06
C GLU A 354 -9.46 -0.77 6.96
N VAL A 355 -8.70 -1.07 8.03
CA VAL A 355 -8.89 -2.28 8.86
C VAL A 355 -10.25 -2.32 9.56
N ALA A 356 -10.75 -1.20 10.08
CA ALA A 356 -12.06 -1.16 10.74
C ALA A 356 -13.21 -1.40 9.74
N GLU A 357 -13.21 -0.67 8.62
CA GLU A 357 -14.11 -0.89 7.49
C GLU A 357 -14.09 -2.34 7.01
N TYR A 358 -12.89 -2.93 6.89
CA TYR A 358 -12.73 -4.32 6.48
C TYR A 358 -13.40 -5.30 7.44
N LEU A 359 -13.30 -5.06 8.75
CA LEU A 359 -13.87 -5.94 9.76
C LEU A 359 -15.39 -5.72 9.97
N ALA A 360 -15.95 -4.59 9.53
CA ALA A 360 -17.32 -4.17 9.87
C ALA A 360 -18.45 -5.15 9.47
N SER A 361 -18.26 -6.01 8.45
CA SER A 361 -19.25 -7.05 8.08
C SER A 361 -19.21 -8.31 8.94
N ALA A 362 -18.32 -8.37 9.94
CA ALA A 362 -18.25 -9.46 10.90
C ALA A 362 -19.36 -9.42 11.96
N THR A 363 -19.47 -10.51 12.72
CA THR A 363 -20.39 -10.60 13.87
C THR A 363 -19.71 -10.17 15.17
N ALA A 364 -18.46 -10.59 15.40
CA ALA A 364 -17.67 -10.22 16.57
C ALA A 364 -16.15 -10.38 16.33
N ALA A 365 -15.32 -9.61 17.02
CA ALA A 365 -13.87 -9.73 16.97
C ALA A 365 -13.33 -10.69 18.05
N VAL A 366 -12.24 -11.42 17.77
CA VAL A 366 -11.62 -12.35 18.74
C VAL A 366 -10.14 -12.05 18.99
N MET A 367 -9.77 -12.00 20.27
CA MET A 367 -8.45 -11.60 20.78
C MET A 367 -7.93 -12.64 21.79
N PRO A 368 -7.55 -13.85 21.33
CA PRO A 368 -7.17 -14.97 22.21
C PRO A 368 -5.68 -14.91 22.57
N PHE A 369 -5.25 -13.85 23.26
CA PHE A 369 -3.84 -13.73 23.67
C PHE A 369 -3.49 -14.76 24.76
N LEU A 370 -2.28 -15.33 24.68
CA LEU A 370 -1.69 -16.10 25.78
C LEU A 370 -0.92 -15.15 26.71
N PRO A 371 -0.88 -15.41 28.04
CA PRO A 371 -0.26 -14.54 29.04
C PRO A 371 1.28 -14.64 28.98
N VAL A 372 1.88 -14.01 27.97
CA VAL A 372 3.33 -13.93 27.81
C VAL A 372 3.78 -12.49 27.78
N GLY A 373 4.44 -12.07 28.86
CA GLY A 373 5.06 -10.75 28.97
C GLY A 373 4.08 -9.59 28.77
N ASN A 374 4.37 -8.73 27.80
CA ASN A 374 3.63 -7.51 27.46
C ASN A 374 2.15 -7.72 27.11
N HIS A 375 1.72 -8.95 26.75
CA HIS A 375 0.32 -9.23 26.43
C HIS A 375 -0.68 -8.86 27.53
N ASN A 376 -0.30 -8.95 28.81
CA ASN A 376 -1.17 -8.58 29.94
C ASN A 376 -1.58 -7.09 29.91
N TRP A 377 -0.68 -6.19 29.49
CA TRP A 377 -0.89 -4.74 29.46
C TRP A 377 -1.05 -4.18 28.05
N ALA A 378 -1.08 -5.03 27.03
CA ALA A 378 -1.17 -4.60 25.65
C ALA A 378 -2.50 -3.88 25.36
N ALA A 379 -2.40 -2.69 24.77
CA ALA A 379 -3.51 -1.98 24.12
C ALA A 379 -3.38 -2.10 22.58
N PRO A 380 -3.73 -3.26 21.99
CA PRO A 380 -3.44 -3.54 20.59
C PRO A 380 -4.38 -2.76 19.66
N ASN A 381 -3.89 -2.37 18.47
CA ASN A 381 -4.69 -1.67 17.45
C ASN A 381 -6.08 -2.30 17.25
N LYS A 382 -6.12 -3.65 17.18
CA LYS A 382 -7.33 -4.45 16.96
C LYS A 382 -8.47 -4.19 17.96
N TYR A 383 -8.17 -3.69 19.16
CA TYR A 383 -9.19 -3.25 20.11
C TYR A 383 -9.93 -2.02 19.55
N PHE A 384 -9.20 -0.95 19.23
CA PHE A 384 -9.73 0.28 18.66
C PHE A 384 -10.35 0.05 17.26
N GLU A 385 -9.72 -0.76 16.42
CA GLU A 385 -10.25 -1.18 15.11
C GLU A 385 -11.59 -1.94 15.25
N SER A 386 -11.77 -2.75 16.29
CA SER A 386 -13.05 -3.46 16.55
C SER A 386 -14.13 -2.53 17.09
N VAL A 387 -13.76 -1.56 17.94
CA VAL A 387 -14.70 -0.53 18.44
C VAL A 387 -15.20 0.32 17.27
N GLN A 388 -14.32 0.84 16.41
CA GLN A 388 -14.71 1.60 15.22
C GLN A 388 -15.57 0.76 14.25
N ALA A 389 -15.23 -0.52 14.06
CA ALA A 389 -16.03 -1.46 13.27
C ALA A 389 -17.38 -1.86 13.93
N ARG A 390 -17.70 -1.31 15.12
CA ARG A 390 -18.87 -1.65 15.95
C ARG A 390 -19.04 -3.15 16.21
N LEU A 391 -17.91 -3.86 16.35
CA LEU A 391 -17.87 -5.29 16.66
C LEU A 391 -17.79 -5.51 18.19
N PRO A 392 -18.71 -6.29 18.76
CA PRO A 392 -18.53 -6.84 20.11
C PRO A 392 -17.24 -7.69 20.19
N ILE A 393 -16.58 -7.65 21.36
CA ILE A 393 -15.23 -8.20 21.53
C ILE A 393 -15.24 -9.48 22.37
N LEU A 394 -14.62 -10.55 21.86
CA LEU A 394 -14.21 -11.72 22.65
C LEU A 394 -12.72 -11.60 22.98
N THR A 395 -12.35 -11.41 24.24
CA THR A 395 -10.94 -11.34 24.66
C THR A 395 -10.58 -12.43 25.67
N SER A 396 -9.36 -12.96 25.58
CA SER A 396 -8.75 -13.70 26.69
C SER A 396 -8.54 -12.78 27.90
N ASN A 397 -8.41 -13.37 29.08
CA ASN A 397 -8.26 -12.69 30.38
C ASN A 397 -6.89 -11.98 30.60
N MET A 398 -6.45 -11.15 29.64
CA MET A 398 -5.31 -10.23 29.81
C MET A 398 -5.78 -8.98 30.56
N ASP A 399 -5.02 -8.53 31.55
CA ASP A 399 -5.45 -7.50 32.52
C ASP A 399 -6.13 -6.28 31.90
N TRP A 400 -5.43 -5.56 30.99
CA TRP A 400 -5.94 -4.32 30.39
C TRP A 400 -7.17 -4.55 29.51
N LEU A 401 -7.12 -5.53 28.61
CA LEU A 401 -8.25 -5.85 27.72
C LEU A 401 -9.50 -6.30 28.48
N SER A 402 -9.32 -7.10 29.54
CA SER A 402 -10.42 -7.60 30.37
C SER A 402 -11.12 -6.46 31.09
N GLU A 403 -10.35 -5.54 31.68
CA GLU A 403 -10.84 -4.35 32.37
C GLU A 403 -11.63 -3.44 31.42
N ARG A 404 -11.06 -3.10 30.25
CA ARG A 404 -11.71 -2.21 29.27
C ARG A 404 -13.00 -2.79 28.71
N VAL A 405 -12.97 -4.05 28.24
CA VAL A 405 -14.14 -4.71 27.63
C VAL A 405 -15.28 -4.89 28.66
N THR A 406 -14.95 -5.21 29.91
CA THR A 406 -15.94 -5.37 30.99
C THR A 406 -16.54 -4.05 31.43
N THR A 407 -15.70 -3.02 31.63
CA THR A 407 -16.14 -1.68 32.10
C THR A 407 -17.08 -1.00 31.10
N LEU A 408 -16.80 -1.14 29.79
CA LEU A 408 -17.63 -0.57 28.72
C LEU A 408 -18.85 -1.46 28.39
N GLY A 409 -18.84 -2.74 28.77
CA GLY A 409 -19.91 -3.70 28.45
C GLY A 409 -20.01 -4.06 26.97
N ILE A 410 -18.89 -3.96 26.23
CA ILE A 410 -18.82 -4.14 24.76
C ILE A 410 -18.43 -5.57 24.34
N GLY A 411 -18.38 -6.52 25.26
CA GLY A 411 -17.93 -7.88 24.94
C GLY A 411 -17.88 -8.83 26.13
N GLU A 412 -17.20 -9.96 25.92
CA GLU A 412 -17.05 -11.03 26.90
C GLU A 412 -15.60 -11.47 27.06
N VAL A 413 -15.24 -11.85 28.28
CA VAL A 413 -13.88 -12.29 28.65
C VAL A 413 -13.87 -13.80 28.87
N PHE A 414 -12.89 -14.50 28.30
CA PHE A 414 -12.68 -15.93 28.48
C PHE A 414 -11.28 -16.27 29.03
N LEU A 415 -11.13 -17.47 29.60
CA LEU A 415 -9.84 -17.94 30.08
C LEU A 415 -8.91 -18.29 28.91
N HIS A 416 -7.68 -17.77 28.91
CA HIS A 416 -6.64 -18.15 27.94
C HIS A 416 -6.38 -19.67 27.98
N SER A 417 -5.91 -20.26 26.88
CA SER A 417 -5.58 -21.71 26.82
C SER A 417 -6.75 -22.64 27.14
N ASN A 418 -7.99 -22.14 27.05
CA ASN A 418 -9.21 -22.84 27.42
C ASN A 418 -10.29 -22.65 26.32
N PRO A 419 -10.24 -23.43 25.22
CA PRO A 419 -11.21 -23.35 24.15
C PRO A 419 -12.69 -23.51 24.58
N PRO A 420 -13.04 -24.38 25.56
CA PRO A 420 -14.39 -24.39 26.13
C PRO A 420 -14.81 -23.06 26.75
N SER A 421 -13.93 -22.36 27.48
CA SER A 421 -14.25 -21.03 28.03
C SER A 421 -14.49 -20.00 26.93
N LEU A 422 -13.76 -20.09 25.81
CA LEU A 422 -13.98 -19.25 24.63
C LEU A 422 -15.34 -19.57 23.99
N ALA A 423 -15.68 -20.86 23.85
CA ALA A 423 -16.96 -21.28 23.30
C ALA A 423 -18.16 -20.79 24.12
N GLU A 424 -18.12 -20.88 25.46
CA GLU A 424 -19.21 -20.36 26.30
C GLU A 424 -19.32 -18.83 26.27
N ALA A 425 -18.20 -18.11 26.28
CA ALA A 425 -18.19 -16.66 26.08
C ALA A 425 -18.76 -16.26 24.70
N ALA A 426 -18.39 -16.99 23.64
CA ALA A 426 -18.92 -16.79 22.30
C ALA A 426 -20.43 -17.07 22.22
N LYS A 427 -20.94 -18.15 22.83
CA LYS A 427 -22.39 -18.44 22.91
C LYS A 427 -23.15 -17.32 23.61
N LYS A 428 -22.64 -16.85 24.76
CA LYS A 428 -23.24 -15.75 25.53
C LYS A 428 -23.24 -14.44 24.74
N LEU A 429 -22.15 -14.13 24.05
CA LEU A 429 -22.02 -12.93 23.23
C LEU A 429 -22.96 -12.98 22.00
N LEU A 430 -22.92 -14.08 21.25
CA LEU A 430 -23.74 -14.28 20.05
C LEU A 430 -25.24 -14.29 20.38
N GLY A 431 -25.63 -14.88 21.51
CA GLY A 431 -27.02 -14.88 21.99
C GLY A 431 -27.54 -13.52 22.48
N ASN A 432 -26.68 -12.51 22.68
CA ASN A 432 -27.06 -11.20 23.21
C ASN A 432 -26.49 -10.03 22.37
N LEU A 433 -26.14 -10.24 21.09
CA LEU A 433 -25.44 -9.27 20.22
C LEU A 433 -26.01 -7.84 20.25
N GLY A 434 -27.34 -7.70 20.27
CA GLY A 434 -27.99 -6.39 20.31
C GLY A 434 -27.65 -5.58 21.56
N GLN A 435 -27.38 -6.22 22.70
CA GLN A 435 -27.01 -5.56 23.94
C GLN A 435 -25.60 -4.96 23.87
N TYR A 436 -24.62 -5.73 23.39
CA TYR A 436 -23.24 -5.23 23.22
C TYR A 436 -23.14 -4.20 22.09
N ARG A 437 -23.85 -4.41 20.97
CA ARG A 437 -23.91 -3.41 19.87
C ARG A 437 -24.54 -2.10 20.32
N ALA A 438 -25.54 -2.14 21.21
CA ALA A 438 -26.11 -0.93 21.83
C ALA A 438 -25.19 -0.22 22.84
N LYS A 439 -24.01 -0.79 23.17
CA LYS A 439 -22.94 -0.11 23.92
C LYS A 439 -21.89 0.54 23.02
N LEU A 440 -21.82 0.16 21.74
CA LEU A 440 -20.90 0.72 20.75
C LEU A 440 -21.55 1.96 20.08
N THR A 441 -21.80 2.97 20.91
CA THR A 441 -22.42 4.24 20.52
C THR A 441 -21.45 5.12 19.73
N ASP A 442 -21.98 6.16 19.09
CA ASP A 442 -21.22 7.07 18.24
C ASP A 442 -20.17 7.84 19.05
N GLU A 443 -20.48 8.19 20.31
CA GLU A 443 -19.56 8.84 21.25
C GLU A 443 -18.42 7.90 21.65
N LEU A 444 -18.74 6.64 22.00
CA LEU A 444 -17.72 5.66 22.37
C LEU A 444 -16.79 5.33 21.19
N VAL A 445 -17.34 5.28 19.97
CA VAL A 445 -16.54 5.17 18.75
C VAL A 445 -15.62 6.37 18.59
N ALA A 446 -16.12 7.60 18.74
CA ALA A 446 -15.33 8.82 18.62
C ALA A 446 -14.16 8.87 19.61
N GLU A 447 -14.38 8.48 20.87
CA GLU A 447 -13.34 8.33 21.92
C GLU A 447 -12.25 7.30 21.58
N HIS A 448 -12.47 6.45 20.58
CA HIS A 448 -11.54 5.40 20.15
C HIS A 448 -10.89 5.67 18.78
N THR A 449 -11.02 6.88 18.23
CA THR A 449 -10.39 7.30 16.96
C THR A 449 -9.08 8.07 17.16
N PHE A 450 -8.25 8.11 16.12
CA PHE A 450 -7.02 8.91 16.05
C PHE A 450 -7.27 10.40 16.33
N GLU A 451 -8.36 10.96 15.82
CA GLU A 451 -8.77 12.35 16.01
C GLU A 451 -9.02 12.72 17.48
N HIS A 452 -9.34 11.74 18.33
CA HIS A 452 -9.43 11.96 19.78
C HIS A 452 -8.03 12.14 20.42
N PHE A 453 -7.01 11.42 19.93
CA PHE A 453 -5.67 11.38 20.52
C PHE A 453 -4.62 12.26 19.82
N GLU A 454 -4.90 12.80 18.63
CA GLU A 454 -3.89 13.53 17.84
C GLU A 454 -3.34 14.79 18.54
N HIS A 455 -4.17 15.45 19.35
CA HIS A 455 -3.76 16.64 20.10
C HIS A 455 -2.64 16.32 21.10
N VAL A 456 -2.60 15.11 21.67
CA VAL A 456 -1.62 14.69 22.68
C VAL A 456 -0.20 14.69 22.10
N ILE A 457 -0.01 14.07 20.92
CA ILE A 457 1.31 14.03 20.27
C ILE A 457 1.75 15.44 19.82
N VAL A 458 0.79 16.28 19.43
CA VAL A 458 1.02 17.67 19.00
C VAL A 458 1.43 18.57 20.18
N ASP A 459 0.76 18.46 21.33
CA ASP A 459 1.03 19.35 22.46
C ASP A 459 2.34 18.99 23.17
N VAL A 460 2.67 17.70 23.32
CA VAL A 460 3.99 17.27 23.81
C VAL A 460 5.11 17.66 22.83
N ALA A 461 4.88 17.57 21.51
CA ALA A 461 5.83 18.05 20.50
C ALA A 461 6.10 19.57 20.64
N LYS A 462 5.06 20.39 20.87
CA LYS A 462 5.22 21.84 21.11
C LYS A 462 6.00 22.15 22.38
N GLN A 463 5.81 21.38 23.45
CA GLN A 463 6.52 21.57 24.74
C GLN A 463 8.05 21.47 24.60
N ILE A 464 8.55 20.59 23.73
CA ILE A 464 9.99 20.32 23.56
C ILE A 464 10.62 20.93 22.29
N THR A 465 9.83 21.64 21.47
CA THR A 465 10.32 22.41 20.31
C THR A 465 10.89 23.76 20.80
N ASP A 466 11.95 24.30 20.19
CA ASP A 466 12.46 25.65 20.54
C ASP A 466 11.32 26.69 20.42
N PRO A 467 10.96 27.42 21.49
CA PRO A 467 9.87 28.38 21.47
C PRO A 467 9.99 29.49 20.40
N LYS A 468 11.20 29.73 19.89
CA LYS A 468 11.45 30.67 18.77
C LYS A 468 10.89 30.19 17.43
N LEU A 469 10.67 28.88 17.27
CA LEU A 469 10.17 28.27 16.03
C LEU A 469 8.65 28.08 16.04
N LEU A 470 8.00 28.04 17.21
CA LEU A 470 6.54 27.89 17.33
C LEU A 470 5.74 28.96 16.55
N PRO A 471 6.15 30.24 16.48
CA PRO A 471 5.50 31.25 15.61
C PRO A 471 5.66 31.01 14.10
N GLY A 472 6.46 30.03 13.69
CA GLY A 472 6.62 29.58 12.31
C GLY A 472 5.81 28.34 11.93
N LEU A 473 4.95 27.82 12.83
CA LEU A 473 3.99 26.78 12.49
C LEU A 473 2.96 27.31 11.50
N GLU A 474 2.57 26.48 10.53
CA GLU A 474 1.57 26.80 9.49
C GLU A 474 0.43 25.75 9.54
N PRO A 475 -0.53 25.86 10.48
CA PRO A 475 -1.54 24.83 10.69
C PRO A 475 -2.48 24.63 9.50
N THR A 476 -2.86 23.37 9.27
CA THR A 476 -3.79 22.94 8.21
C THR A 476 -4.91 22.09 8.82
N LYS A 477 -6.00 21.81 8.10
CA LYS A 477 -7.00 20.87 8.64
C LYS A 477 -6.49 19.46 8.42
N LEU A 478 -6.60 18.60 9.44
CA LEU A 478 -6.23 17.19 9.33
C LEU A 478 -6.86 16.51 8.11
N HIS A 479 -8.17 16.73 7.91
CA HIS A 479 -8.98 16.16 6.83
C HIS A 479 -8.44 16.44 5.43
N ASP A 480 -7.73 17.56 5.22
CA ASP A 480 -7.14 17.92 3.93
C ASP A 480 -6.11 16.86 3.47
N ASN A 481 -5.46 16.17 4.42
CA ASN A 481 -4.48 15.11 4.17
C ASN A 481 -5.10 13.69 4.19
N LEU A 482 -6.31 13.51 4.74
CA LEU A 482 -6.94 12.19 4.89
C LEU A 482 -7.42 11.59 3.55
N ALA A 483 -7.73 12.42 2.55
CA ALA A 483 -8.01 11.93 1.20
C ALA A 483 -6.77 11.31 0.55
N ALA A 484 -5.61 11.96 0.73
CA ALA A 484 -4.34 11.50 0.19
C ALA A 484 -3.89 10.17 0.82
N ILE A 485 -3.95 10.04 2.15
CA ILE A 485 -3.58 8.77 2.80
C ILE A 485 -4.47 7.61 2.36
N ARG A 486 -5.76 7.86 2.07
CA ARG A 486 -6.64 6.81 1.56
C ARG A 486 -6.27 6.37 0.14
N SER A 487 -6.01 7.30 -0.80
CA SER A 487 -5.56 6.91 -2.15
C SER A 487 -4.20 6.19 -2.14
N ASP A 488 -3.31 6.52 -1.20
CA ASP A 488 -2.08 5.77 -0.93
C ASP A 488 -2.35 4.35 -0.41
N MET A 489 -3.29 4.17 0.54
CA MET A 489 -3.69 2.82 0.98
C MET A 489 -4.35 2.00 -0.15
N LEU A 490 -5.05 2.65 -1.08
CA LEU A 490 -5.51 2.01 -2.30
C LEU A 490 -4.34 1.58 -3.21
N ARG A 491 -3.17 2.25 -3.19
CA ARG A 491 -1.94 1.73 -3.83
C ARG A 491 -1.42 0.49 -3.09
N GLN A 492 -1.45 0.49 -1.74
CA GLN A 492 -0.98 -0.64 -0.92
C GLN A 492 -1.83 -1.92 -1.03
N ARG A 493 -3.05 -1.85 -1.60
CA ARG A 493 -3.86 -3.04 -1.99
C ARG A 493 -3.11 -3.99 -2.95
N ALA A 494 -2.04 -3.55 -3.62
CA ALA A 494 -1.03 -4.39 -4.27
C ALA A 494 -0.63 -5.65 -3.46
N THR A 495 -0.50 -5.49 -2.14
CA THR A 495 -0.06 -6.57 -1.23
C THR A 495 -1.08 -7.69 -1.04
N LEU A 496 -2.33 -7.50 -1.47
CA LEU A 496 -3.34 -8.55 -1.55
C LEU A 496 -2.92 -9.63 -2.54
N ALA A 497 -2.41 -9.23 -3.71
CA ALA A 497 -2.03 -10.14 -4.79
C ALA A 497 -0.86 -11.05 -4.37
N ASP A 498 0.27 -10.50 -3.94
CA ASP A 498 1.46 -11.32 -3.65
C ASP A 498 1.27 -12.33 -2.49
N SER A 499 0.19 -12.20 -1.71
CA SER A 499 -0.26 -13.24 -0.80
C SER A 499 -0.83 -14.46 -1.56
N LYS A 500 -0.21 -15.63 -1.40
CA LYS A 500 -0.88 -16.88 -1.80
C LYS A 500 -2.12 -17.05 -0.93
N LEU A 501 -3.26 -17.46 -1.49
CA LEU A 501 -4.48 -17.74 -0.73
C LEU A 501 -4.64 -19.25 -0.48
N PHE A 502 -5.79 -19.70 0.03
CA PHE A 502 -6.16 -21.13 0.05
C PHE A 502 -7.21 -21.48 -1.00
N GLU A 503 -8.17 -20.59 -1.22
CA GLU A 503 -9.12 -20.73 -2.31
C GLU A 503 -8.51 -20.18 -3.60
N PRO A 504 -8.54 -20.94 -4.72
CA PRO A 504 -8.27 -20.40 -6.04
C PRO A 504 -9.21 -19.23 -6.33
N ARG A 505 -8.66 -18.14 -6.89
CA ARG A 505 -9.42 -16.97 -7.33
C ARG A 505 -9.10 -16.61 -8.77
N PRO A 506 -10.04 -15.99 -9.50
CA PRO A 506 -9.74 -15.29 -10.73
C PRO A 506 -8.67 -14.22 -10.46
N TRP A 507 -7.49 -14.42 -11.02
CA TRP A 507 -6.34 -13.52 -10.91
C TRP A 507 -5.92 -13.06 -12.30
N ILE A 508 -5.84 -11.75 -12.52
CA ILE A 508 -5.29 -11.11 -13.73
C ILE A 508 -3.93 -10.43 -13.47
N ARG A 509 -2.96 -10.61 -14.37
CA ARG A 509 -1.71 -9.83 -14.40
C ARG A 509 -1.74 -8.87 -15.60
N ILE A 510 -1.54 -7.59 -15.35
CA ILE A 510 -1.64 -6.51 -16.34
C ILE A 510 -0.26 -5.87 -16.54
N GLY A 511 0.24 -5.81 -17.77
CA GLY A 511 1.55 -5.22 -18.05
C GLY A 511 2.08 -5.48 -19.47
N CYS A 512 3.31 -5.12 -19.83
CA CYS A 512 4.38 -4.55 -18.99
C CYS A 512 4.88 -3.18 -19.50
N ALA A 513 4.00 -2.39 -20.12
CA ALA A 513 4.29 -1.05 -20.64
C ALA A 513 4.12 0.05 -19.59
N ASN A 514 3.16 -0.07 -18.67
CA ASN A 514 2.75 0.94 -17.69
C ASN A 514 2.32 2.25 -18.36
N THR A 515 1.44 2.14 -19.36
CA THR A 515 1.03 3.31 -20.17
C THR A 515 0.13 4.22 -19.33
N GLY A 516 0.66 5.37 -18.90
CA GLY A 516 -0.10 6.37 -18.13
C GLY A 516 -0.56 5.89 -16.73
N GLY A 517 0.04 4.84 -16.17
CA GLY A 517 -0.42 4.24 -14.91
C GLY A 517 -1.67 3.37 -15.01
N LEU A 518 -2.22 3.19 -16.22
CA LEU A 518 -3.47 2.47 -16.45
C LEU A 518 -3.50 1.04 -15.85
N PRO A 519 -2.42 0.22 -15.90
CA PRO A 519 -2.42 -1.09 -15.26
C PRO A 519 -2.80 -1.09 -13.78
N GLN A 520 -2.28 -0.16 -12.97
CA GLN A 520 -2.63 -0.10 -11.55
C GLN A 520 -4.03 0.49 -11.34
N LEU A 521 -4.45 1.47 -12.16
CA LEU A 521 -5.79 2.06 -12.06
C LEU A 521 -6.88 1.05 -12.43
N TRP A 522 -6.69 0.26 -13.49
CA TRP A 522 -7.54 -0.87 -13.84
C TRP A 522 -7.53 -1.96 -12.76
N ALA A 523 -6.36 -2.31 -12.21
CA ALA A 523 -6.25 -3.29 -11.12
C ALA A 523 -7.01 -2.85 -9.85
N LYS A 524 -6.85 -1.58 -9.44
CA LYS A 524 -7.60 -0.97 -8.33
C LYS A 524 -9.10 -1.02 -8.59
N ALA A 525 -9.55 -0.59 -9.77
CA ALA A 525 -10.97 -0.54 -10.11
C ALA A 525 -11.61 -1.94 -10.18
N LEU A 526 -10.95 -2.91 -10.81
CA LEU A 526 -11.40 -4.30 -10.85
C LEU A 526 -11.54 -4.90 -9.44
N MET A 527 -10.56 -4.71 -8.56
CA MET A 527 -10.64 -5.18 -7.17
C MET A 527 -11.60 -4.37 -6.29
N ARG A 528 -12.06 -3.19 -6.73
CA ARG A 528 -13.07 -2.34 -6.06
C ARG A 528 -14.49 -2.80 -6.40
N GLU A 529 -14.78 -3.09 -7.67
CA GLU A 529 -16.12 -3.54 -8.11
C GLU A 529 -16.31 -5.08 -8.00
N TYR A 530 -15.22 -5.86 -8.13
CA TYR A 530 -15.24 -7.33 -8.13
C TYR A 530 -14.19 -7.89 -7.13
N PRO A 531 -14.41 -7.79 -5.81
CA PRO A 531 -13.43 -8.17 -4.78
C PRO A 531 -13.09 -9.67 -4.70
N GLN A 532 -13.83 -10.52 -5.41
CA GLN A 532 -13.47 -11.91 -5.67
C GLN A 532 -12.28 -12.05 -6.64
N ALA A 533 -11.98 -11.01 -7.42
CA ALA A 533 -10.83 -10.97 -8.31
C ALA A 533 -9.55 -10.55 -7.57
N ILE A 534 -8.40 -10.96 -8.12
CA ILE A 534 -7.08 -10.43 -7.78
C ILE A 534 -6.52 -9.78 -9.04
N ALA A 535 -5.95 -8.60 -8.92
CA ALA A 535 -5.25 -7.94 -10.01
C ALA A 535 -3.85 -7.51 -9.55
N GLU A 536 -2.85 -7.74 -10.39
CA GLU A 536 -1.50 -7.19 -10.21
C GLU A 536 -1.05 -6.45 -11.47
N SER A 537 -0.48 -5.26 -11.28
CA SER A 537 0.12 -4.43 -12.30
C SER A 537 1.64 -4.59 -12.30
N VAL A 538 2.23 -4.75 -13.48
CA VAL A 538 3.69 -4.88 -13.64
C VAL A 538 4.23 -3.93 -14.70
N TRP A 539 5.39 -3.34 -14.41
CA TRP A 539 6.15 -2.52 -15.36
C TRP A 539 7.52 -3.12 -15.64
N ARG A 540 7.90 -3.23 -16.91
CA ARG A 540 9.31 -3.43 -17.27
C ARG A 540 10.01 -2.08 -17.33
N HIS A 541 10.70 -1.72 -16.25
CA HIS A 541 11.32 -0.42 -16.03
C HIS A 541 12.09 0.09 -17.25
N ARG A 542 11.87 1.36 -17.58
CA ARG A 542 12.65 2.16 -18.53
C ARG A 542 12.79 3.57 -17.97
N GLU A 543 13.85 4.26 -18.33
CA GLU A 543 13.97 5.70 -18.09
C GLU A 543 12.94 6.44 -18.95
N GLN A 544 12.17 7.31 -18.32
CA GLN A 544 11.10 8.13 -18.91
C GLN A 544 10.79 9.31 -17.98
N SER A 545 10.34 10.44 -18.52
CA SER A 545 10.13 11.70 -17.76
C SER A 545 8.99 11.64 -16.73
N LEU A 546 8.02 10.74 -16.91
CA LEU A 546 6.91 10.52 -15.98
C LEU A 546 6.88 9.06 -15.56
N THR A 547 7.07 8.78 -14.28
CA THR A 547 6.88 7.46 -13.67
C THR A 547 5.48 7.33 -13.10
N PHE A 548 4.92 6.12 -13.12
CA PHE A 548 3.58 5.81 -12.62
C PHE A 548 3.65 4.58 -11.71
N PRO A 549 2.89 4.54 -10.59
CA PRO A 549 2.96 3.44 -9.65
C PRO A 549 2.43 2.13 -10.25
N VAL A 550 3.10 1.02 -9.91
CA VAL A 550 2.70 -0.36 -10.21
C VAL A 550 3.08 -1.28 -9.05
N ASP A 551 2.55 -2.49 -9.05
CA ASP A 551 2.69 -3.44 -7.95
C ASP A 551 4.00 -4.25 -8.06
N GLU A 552 4.48 -4.53 -9.28
CA GLU A 552 5.80 -5.14 -9.54
C GLU A 552 6.60 -4.31 -10.56
N THR A 553 7.79 -3.83 -10.19
CA THR A 553 8.74 -3.19 -11.13
C THR A 553 9.89 -4.14 -11.46
N VAL A 554 10.10 -4.40 -12.76
CA VAL A 554 11.08 -5.37 -13.26
C VAL A 554 12.16 -4.68 -14.10
N THR A 555 13.41 -4.76 -13.66
CA THR A 555 14.56 -4.26 -14.43
C THR A 555 14.86 -5.13 -15.65
N TYR A 556 15.53 -4.58 -16.67
CA TYR A 556 15.97 -5.37 -17.83
C TYR A 556 16.88 -6.55 -17.45
N GLY A 557 17.72 -6.40 -16.41
CA GLY A 557 18.57 -7.48 -15.90
C GLY A 557 17.78 -8.65 -15.29
N GLN A 558 16.67 -8.36 -14.60
CA GLN A 558 15.73 -9.41 -14.17
C GLN A 558 15.00 -10.02 -15.38
N TRP A 559 14.53 -9.19 -16.31
CA TRP A 559 13.74 -9.58 -17.48
C TRP A 559 14.41 -10.67 -18.35
N VAL A 560 15.72 -10.59 -18.52
CA VAL A 560 16.53 -11.56 -19.29
C VAL A 560 17.09 -12.71 -18.44
N SER A 561 16.95 -12.67 -17.12
CA SER A 561 17.55 -13.66 -16.21
C SER A 561 16.76 -14.98 -16.20
N PRO A 562 17.36 -16.13 -16.58
CA PRO A 562 16.68 -17.42 -16.55
C PRO A 562 16.21 -17.84 -15.15
N ALA A 563 16.84 -17.32 -14.09
CA ALA A 563 16.44 -17.57 -12.71
C ALA A 563 15.14 -16.83 -12.36
N TRP A 564 15.04 -15.53 -12.70
CA TRP A 564 13.83 -14.73 -12.48
C TRP A 564 12.69 -15.21 -13.38
N GLN A 565 12.94 -15.43 -14.68
CA GLN A 565 11.95 -15.97 -15.62
C GLN A 565 11.32 -17.28 -15.11
N LYS A 566 12.14 -18.18 -14.55
CA LYS A 566 11.67 -19.45 -13.96
C LYS A 566 10.86 -19.25 -12.68
N GLN A 567 11.21 -18.26 -11.85
CA GLN A 567 10.43 -17.89 -10.65
C GLN A 567 9.08 -17.28 -11.04
N LEU A 568 9.06 -16.37 -12.02
CA LEU A 568 7.82 -15.78 -12.54
C LEU A 568 6.92 -16.86 -13.14
N GLN A 569 7.43 -17.73 -14.04
CA GLN A 569 6.63 -18.84 -14.57
C GLN A 569 6.04 -19.73 -13.46
N ALA A 570 6.77 -19.99 -12.37
CA ALA A 570 6.22 -20.70 -11.22
C ALA A 570 5.15 -19.90 -10.44
N LYS A 571 5.27 -18.56 -10.32
CA LYS A 571 4.22 -17.70 -9.75
C LYS A 571 2.95 -17.72 -10.62
N LEU A 572 3.11 -17.60 -11.94
CA LEU A 572 2.01 -17.60 -12.89
C LEU A 572 1.27 -18.96 -12.90
N GLU A 573 2.01 -20.07 -12.96
CA GLU A 573 1.43 -21.43 -12.94
C GLU A 573 0.75 -21.82 -11.60
N ASP A 574 1.15 -21.23 -10.47
CA ASP A 574 0.56 -21.47 -9.13
C ASP A 574 -0.69 -20.60 -8.86
N ARG A 575 -0.88 -19.49 -9.61
CA ARG A 575 -1.80 -18.41 -9.18
C ARG A 575 -2.59 -17.67 -10.26
N VAL A 576 -2.02 -17.46 -11.45
CA VAL A 576 -2.57 -16.50 -12.42
C VAL A 576 -3.47 -17.20 -13.43
N THR A 577 -4.72 -16.72 -13.52
CA THR A 577 -5.74 -17.27 -14.43
C THR A 577 -5.83 -16.50 -15.76
N HIS A 578 -5.53 -15.21 -15.72
CA HIS A 578 -5.71 -14.27 -16.81
C HIS A 578 -4.47 -13.35 -16.95
N VAL A 579 -4.17 -12.93 -18.17
CA VAL A 579 -3.12 -11.96 -18.48
C VAL A 579 -3.68 -10.91 -19.44
N LEU A 580 -3.40 -9.64 -19.17
CA LEU A 580 -3.65 -8.53 -20.08
C LEU A 580 -2.32 -7.91 -20.52
N THR A 581 -2.00 -8.07 -21.80
CA THR A 581 -0.73 -7.69 -22.39
C THR A 581 -0.80 -6.31 -23.07
N GLU A 582 -0.14 -5.31 -22.51
CA GLU A 582 -0.01 -3.96 -23.06
C GLU A 582 0.94 -3.90 -24.27
N SER A 583 0.53 -3.15 -25.30
CA SER A 583 1.36 -2.74 -26.45
C SER A 583 2.09 -3.91 -27.14
N GLY A 584 1.49 -5.10 -27.14
CA GLY A 584 2.03 -6.30 -27.75
C GLY A 584 3.36 -6.81 -27.17
N ARG A 585 3.75 -6.38 -25.96
CA ARG A 585 5.02 -6.77 -25.31
C ARG A 585 4.88 -8.10 -24.58
N SER A 586 5.92 -8.94 -24.56
CA SER A 586 5.94 -10.08 -23.65
C SER A 586 5.74 -9.63 -22.19
N VAL A 587 5.08 -10.45 -21.36
CA VAL A 587 4.94 -10.24 -19.91
C VAL A 587 5.71 -11.26 -19.05
N ILE A 588 6.18 -12.38 -19.61
CA ILE A 588 6.86 -13.46 -18.86
C ILE A 588 8.40 -13.44 -18.94
N GLY A 589 8.95 -12.35 -19.47
CA GLY A 589 10.39 -12.16 -19.67
C GLY A 589 10.88 -12.65 -21.04
N ALA A 590 12.11 -12.28 -21.39
CA ALA A 590 12.71 -12.55 -22.71
C ALA A 590 13.08 -14.04 -22.98
N LYS A 591 12.32 -15.00 -22.43
CA LYS A 591 12.57 -16.43 -22.57
C LYS A 591 12.13 -16.98 -23.93
N PHE A 592 10.97 -16.54 -24.40
CA PHE A 592 10.36 -17.02 -25.64
C PHE A 592 10.59 -16.03 -26.78
N GLY A 593 10.56 -14.73 -26.47
CA GLY A 593 10.93 -13.63 -27.36
C GLY A 593 10.66 -12.29 -26.67
N ALA A 594 10.34 -11.25 -27.44
CA ALA A 594 10.11 -9.90 -26.92
C ALA A 594 8.63 -9.48 -26.92
N HIS A 595 7.78 -10.23 -27.62
CA HIS A 595 6.40 -9.86 -27.95
C HIS A 595 5.38 -10.86 -27.40
N PHE A 596 4.11 -10.46 -27.41
CA PHE A 596 3.01 -11.29 -26.92
C PHE A 596 2.90 -12.62 -27.69
N TYR A 597 3.08 -12.59 -29.02
CA TYR A 597 2.93 -13.75 -29.89
C TYR A 597 3.96 -14.86 -29.61
N ASP A 598 5.10 -14.52 -29.01
CA ASP A 598 6.12 -15.48 -28.58
C ASP A 598 5.64 -16.33 -27.38
N GLU A 599 4.73 -15.80 -26.55
CA GLU A 599 4.29 -16.39 -25.29
C GLU A 599 2.85 -16.96 -25.29
N VAL A 600 2.00 -16.61 -26.26
CA VAL A 600 0.61 -17.15 -26.42
C VAL A 600 0.58 -18.67 -26.25
N GLY A 601 1.45 -19.39 -26.97
CA GLY A 601 1.51 -20.84 -26.93
C GLY A 601 1.92 -21.42 -25.57
N TRP A 602 2.62 -20.65 -24.71
CA TRP A 602 2.90 -21.06 -23.33
C TRP A 602 1.68 -20.88 -22.43
N PHE A 603 0.99 -19.74 -22.51
CA PHE A 603 -0.23 -19.47 -21.74
C PHE A 603 -1.33 -20.50 -22.03
N ALA A 604 -1.60 -20.77 -23.32
CA ALA A 604 -2.58 -21.77 -23.75
C ALA A 604 -2.29 -23.17 -23.17
N ARG A 605 -1.01 -23.61 -23.18
CA ARG A 605 -0.58 -24.88 -22.56
C ARG A 605 -0.68 -24.93 -21.04
N LYS A 606 -0.94 -23.80 -20.38
CA LYS A 606 -1.10 -23.68 -18.92
C LYS A 606 -2.54 -23.36 -18.51
N GLY A 607 -3.47 -23.21 -19.47
CA GLY A 607 -4.85 -22.81 -19.18
C GLY A 607 -5.00 -21.35 -18.72
N ILE A 608 -3.95 -20.54 -18.90
CA ILE A 608 -3.97 -19.11 -18.60
C ILE A 608 -4.56 -18.39 -19.81
N ARG A 609 -5.62 -17.61 -19.62
CA ARG A 609 -6.26 -16.84 -20.70
C ARG A 609 -5.52 -15.53 -20.92
N GLN A 610 -5.07 -15.27 -22.13
CA GLN A 610 -4.44 -14.00 -22.50
C GLN A 610 -5.45 -13.09 -23.21
N GLY A 611 -5.35 -11.78 -22.98
CA GLY A 611 -5.94 -10.72 -23.77
C GLY A 611 -4.89 -9.65 -24.05
N LEU A 612 -5.11 -8.80 -25.07
CA LEU A 612 -4.18 -7.75 -25.47
C LEU A 612 -4.81 -6.36 -25.26
N VAL A 613 -4.03 -5.33 -24.91
CA VAL A 613 -4.51 -3.94 -24.87
C VAL A 613 -3.55 -2.98 -25.57
N PHE A 614 -4.12 -2.02 -26.31
CA PHE A 614 -3.39 -0.99 -27.06
C PHE A 614 -3.90 0.42 -26.71
N HIS A 615 -3.00 1.40 -26.74
CA HIS A 615 -3.17 2.70 -26.08
C HIS A 615 -3.05 3.93 -27.00
N GLY A 616 -2.64 3.76 -28.25
CA GLY A 616 -2.43 4.86 -29.19
C GLY A 616 -1.50 4.47 -30.32
N SER A 617 -0.37 5.16 -30.43
CA SER A 617 0.70 4.90 -31.41
C SER A 617 1.35 3.51 -31.33
N ASP A 618 0.94 2.64 -30.40
CA ASP A 618 1.33 1.23 -30.41
C ASP A 618 0.54 0.39 -31.44
N ILE A 619 -0.64 0.85 -31.87
CA ILE A 619 -1.42 0.21 -32.96
C ILE A 619 -2.04 1.18 -33.99
N ARG A 620 -2.18 2.48 -33.67
CA ARG A 620 -2.72 3.52 -34.56
C ARG A 620 -1.90 3.63 -35.84
N ASN A 621 -2.44 3.18 -36.97
CA ASN A 621 -1.73 3.12 -38.25
C ASN A 621 -1.55 4.53 -38.87
N PRO A 622 -0.32 5.07 -38.95
CA PRO A 622 -0.09 6.47 -39.34
C PRO A 622 -0.66 6.83 -40.73
N ARG A 623 -0.50 5.94 -41.72
CA ARG A 623 -1.01 6.12 -43.10
C ARG A 623 -2.54 6.18 -43.15
N ILE A 624 -3.23 5.35 -42.35
CA ILE A 624 -4.70 5.38 -42.28
C ILE A 624 -5.15 6.65 -41.55
N HIS A 625 -4.52 7.00 -40.43
CA HIS A 625 -4.80 8.24 -39.70
C HIS A 625 -4.62 9.49 -40.59
N ALA A 626 -3.57 9.55 -41.41
CA ALA A 626 -3.34 10.63 -42.37
C ALA A 626 -4.36 10.72 -43.51
N SER A 627 -5.18 9.67 -43.73
CA SER A 627 -6.33 9.68 -44.64
C SER A 627 -7.67 10.02 -43.97
N LEU A 628 -7.74 9.92 -42.63
CA LEU A 628 -8.94 10.21 -41.84
C LEU A 628 -8.92 11.63 -41.25
N GLU A 629 -7.77 12.09 -40.74
CA GLU A 629 -7.66 13.39 -40.07
C GLU A 629 -7.05 14.47 -40.98
N PRO A 630 -7.76 15.60 -41.22
CA PRO A 630 -7.24 16.72 -42.01
C PRO A 630 -5.95 17.34 -41.44
N ASP A 631 -5.83 17.44 -40.12
CA ASP A 631 -4.66 18.03 -39.45
C ASP A 631 -3.70 16.93 -38.88
N SER A 632 -3.76 15.71 -39.42
CA SER A 632 -2.96 14.55 -38.97
C SER A 632 -1.46 14.90 -38.82
N PRO A 633 -0.82 14.60 -37.67
CA PRO A 633 0.62 14.80 -37.50
C PRO A 633 1.46 13.83 -38.33
N PHE A 634 0.85 12.77 -38.88
CA PHE A 634 1.51 11.71 -39.66
C PHE A 634 1.49 11.95 -41.17
N ARG A 635 1.32 13.20 -41.62
CA ARG A 635 1.19 13.54 -43.05
C ARG A 635 2.47 13.39 -43.86
N ASP A 636 3.63 13.51 -43.22
CA ASP A 636 4.92 13.24 -43.86
C ASP A 636 5.38 11.80 -43.56
N PRO A 637 5.34 10.88 -44.53
CA PRO A 637 5.80 9.50 -44.33
C PRO A 637 7.32 9.35 -44.25
N THR A 638 8.08 10.44 -44.45
CA THR A 638 9.54 10.50 -44.34
C THR A 638 10.03 11.07 -43.01
N GLU A 639 9.12 11.64 -42.20
CA GLU A 639 9.39 12.05 -40.82
C GLU A 639 9.72 10.81 -39.96
N GLU A 640 10.77 10.92 -39.14
CA GLU A 640 11.41 9.76 -38.49
C GLU A 640 10.46 9.00 -37.56
N LEU A 641 9.70 9.70 -36.72
CA LEU A 641 8.73 9.08 -35.81
C LEU A 641 7.59 8.43 -36.59
N THR A 642 7.06 9.09 -37.62
CA THR A 642 6.00 8.56 -38.50
C THR A 642 6.46 7.29 -39.21
N ALA A 643 7.69 7.25 -39.74
CA ALA A 643 8.26 6.07 -40.39
C ALA A 643 8.48 4.91 -39.40
N ILE A 644 8.96 5.20 -38.17
CA ILE A 644 9.14 4.21 -37.10
C ILE A 644 7.79 3.62 -36.68
N LEU A 645 6.78 4.46 -36.44
CA LEU A 645 5.45 4.04 -36.04
C LEU A 645 4.75 3.24 -37.14
N GLN A 646 4.90 3.63 -38.42
CA GLN A 646 4.31 2.91 -39.54
C GLN A 646 4.85 1.48 -39.62
N ARG A 647 6.18 1.31 -39.51
CA ARG A 647 6.80 -0.02 -39.47
C ARG A 647 6.34 -0.83 -38.26
N GLN A 648 6.34 -0.24 -37.06
CA GLN A 648 5.93 -0.94 -35.84
C GLN A 648 4.50 -1.47 -35.94
N VAL A 649 3.57 -0.70 -36.52
CA VAL A 649 2.18 -1.13 -36.72
C VAL A 649 2.06 -2.17 -37.84
N GLU A 650 2.82 -2.04 -38.94
CA GLU A 650 2.83 -3.03 -40.03
C GLU A 650 3.41 -4.38 -39.59
N ASP A 651 4.45 -4.39 -38.75
CA ASP A 651 5.01 -5.61 -38.16
C ASP A 651 4.04 -6.26 -37.14
N LEU A 652 3.36 -5.45 -36.31
CA LEU A 652 2.57 -5.94 -35.18
C LEU A 652 1.14 -6.35 -35.55
N THR A 653 0.47 -5.63 -36.46
CA THR A 653 -0.95 -5.83 -36.79
C THR A 653 -1.29 -7.25 -37.26
N PRO A 654 -0.52 -7.91 -38.15
CA PRO A 654 -0.82 -9.27 -38.59
C PRO A 654 -0.90 -10.27 -37.43
N HIS A 655 -0.03 -10.12 -36.43
CA HIS A 655 -0.06 -10.95 -35.23
C HIS A 655 -1.31 -10.68 -34.39
N VAL A 656 -1.70 -9.42 -34.21
CA VAL A 656 -2.90 -9.03 -33.43
C VAL A 656 -4.19 -9.53 -34.11
N LEU A 657 -4.28 -9.45 -35.44
CA LEU A 657 -5.41 -9.99 -36.20
C LEU A 657 -5.47 -11.53 -36.21
N SER A 658 -4.35 -12.20 -35.92
CA SER A 658 -4.26 -13.67 -35.80
C SER A 658 -4.49 -14.20 -34.36
N PHE A 659 -4.71 -13.32 -33.39
CA PHE A 659 -4.79 -13.69 -31.97
C PHE A 659 -6.16 -14.26 -31.58
N ASP A 660 -6.18 -15.54 -31.18
CA ASP A 660 -7.36 -16.23 -30.66
C ASP A 660 -7.61 -15.87 -29.18
N GLY A 661 -8.08 -14.64 -28.95
CA GLY A 661 -8.38 -14.08 -27.64
C GLY A 661 -8.87 -12.63 -27.72
N PRO A 662 -9.37 -12.07 -26.60
CA PRO A 662 -9.92 -10.72 -26.60
C PRO A 662 -8.83 -9.65 -26.77
N VAL A 663 -9.17 -8.64 -27.56
CA VAL A 663 -8.32 -7.47 -27.82
C VAL A 663 -9.06 -6.22 -27.34
N PHE A 664 -8.33 -5.34 -26.65
CA PHE A 664 -8.85 -4.13 -26.03
C PHE A 664 -8.13 -2.89 -26.56
N VAL A 665 -8.83 -1.76 -26.56
CA VAL A 665 -8.28 -0.45 -26.93
C VAL A 665 -8.72 0.62 -25.94
N THR A 666 -7.84 1.57 -25.59
CA THR A 666 -8.17 2.54 -24.52
C THR A 666 -8.93 3.79 -24.98
N THR A 667 -8.87 4.09 -26.27
CA THR A 667 -9.53 5.24 -26.92
C THR A 667 -10.38 4.75 -28.10
N ASN A 668 -11.44 5.50 -28.44
CA ASN A 668 -12.43 5.07 -29.43
C ASN A 668 -12.00 5.29 -30.88
N ASP A 669 -10.92 6.04 -31.14
CA ASP A 669 -10.31 6.11 -32.48
C ASP A 669 -9.66 4.77 -32.88
N LEU A 670 -9.14 4.00 -31.93
CA LEU A 670 -8.36 2.80 -32.23
C LEU A 670 -9.20 1.68 -32.87
N LEU A 671 -10.53 1.78 -32.73
CA LEU A 671 -11.52 0.97 -33.43
C LEU A 671 -11.54 1.22 -34.96
N ASP A 672 -10.87 2.26 -35.46
CA ASP A 672 -10.59 2.45 -36.89
C ASP A 672 -9.56 1.43 -37.42
N TYR A 673 -8.68 0.92 -36.56
CA TYR A 673 -7.60 -0.03 -36.92
C TYR A 673 -7.86 -1.45 -36.40
N LEU A 674 -8.62 -1.58 -35.30
CA LEU A 674 -9.08 -2.85 -34.72
C LEU A 674 -10.60 -2.83 -34.47
N PRO A 675 -11.46 -2.94 -35.51
CA PRO A 675 -12.92 -2.85 -35.36
C PRO A 675 -13.55 -3.94 -34.49
N GLN A 676 -12.82 -5.04 -34.24
CA GLN A 676 -13.23 -6.16 -33.39
C GLN A 676 -12.77 -6.03 -31.92
N ALA A 677 -12.04 -4.98 -31.57
CA ALA A 677 -11.58 -4.76 -30.19
C ALA A 677 -12.70 -4.19 -29.30
N THR A 678 -12.62 -4.48 -27.99
CA THR A 678 -13.52 -3.90 -26.99
C THR A 678 -12.89 -2.62 -26.40
N TRP A 679 -13.69 -1.58 -26.20
CA TRP A 679 -13.20 -0.37 -25.52
C TRP A 679 -12.95 -0.67 -24.04
N LEU A 680 -11.72 -0.43 -23.57
CA LEU A 680 -11.30 -0.52 -22.17
C LEU A 680 -10.83 0.87 -21.73
N PRO A 681 -11.74 1.75 -21.26
CA PRO A 681 -11.45 3.17 -21.09
C PRO A 681 -10.19 3.46 -20.28
N VAL A 682 -9.49 4.52 -20.67
CA VAL A 682 -8.53 5.20 -19.79
C VAL A 682 -9.19 5.54 -18.46
N VAL A 683 -8.46 5.43 -17.35
CA VAL A 683 -8.98 5.66 -15.99
C VAL A 683 -8.22 6.80 -15.34
N VAL A 684 -8.94 7.60 -14.55
CA VAL A 684 -8.41 8.67 -13.70
C VAL A 684 -9.09 8.56 -12.32
N ASP A 685 -8.38 8.89 -11.25
CA ASP A 685 -8.99 9.05 -9.92
C ASP A 685 -9.79 10.37 -9.91
N THR A 686 -11.09 10.28 -10.20
CA THR A 686 -11.96 11.45 -10.43
C THR A 686 -12.19 12.32 -9.19
N ASP A 687 -11.76 11.88 -8.02
CA ASP A 687 -11.81 12.65 -6.77
C ASP A 687 -10.42 13.13 -6.31
N GLU A 688 -9.31 12.44 -6.65
CA GLU A 688 -7.96 13.05 -6.64
C GLU A 688 -7.94 14.31 -7.51
N TRP A 689 -8.57 14.26 -8.69
CA TRP A 689 -8.63 15.37 -9.65
C TRP A 689 -9.81 16.31 -9.44
N ARG A 690 -10.46 16.31 -8.27
CA ARG A 690 -11.58 17.21 -7.98
C ARG A 690 -11.12 18.59 -7.49
N THR A 691 -11.85 19.63 -7.90
CA THR A 691 -11.82 20.97 -7.28
C THR A 691 -13.26 21.48 -7.08
N SER A 692 -13.44 22.46 -6.18
CA SER A 692 -14.73 23.12 -5.91
C SER A 692 -14.91 24.45 -6.66
N MET A 693 -13.86 24.95 -7.32
CA MET A 693 -13.91 26.20 -8.08
C MET A 693 -14.69 26.01 -9.38
N SER A 694 -15.64 26.89 -9.72
CA SER A 694 -16.21 26.93 -11.07
C SER A 694 -15.24 27.63 -12.03
N PRO A 695 -15.10 27.18 -13.30
CA PRO A 695 -14.44 27.97 -14.34
C PRO A 695 -15.01 29.39 -14.43
N LEU A 696 -14.13 30.37 -14.70
CA LEU A 696 -14.40 31.78 -14.92
C LEU A 696 -15.07 32.54 -13.75
N ALA A 697 -15.15 31.93 -12.57
CA ALA A 697 -15.85 32.50 -11.41
C ALA A 697 -15.01 33.46 -10.55
N HIS A 698 -13.72 33.64 -10.83
CA HIS A 698 -12.80 34.46 -10.02
C HIS A 698 -12.74 35.94 -10.41
N GLY A 699 -13.33 36.33 -11.55
CA GLY A 699 -13.42 37.73 -12.00
C GLY A 699 -12.14 38.34 -12.58
N GLY A 700 -11.05 37.56 -12.68
CA GLY A 700 -9.85 37.90 -13.45
C GLY A 700 -9.94 37.45 -14.91
N LEU A 701 -8.83 37.54 -15.64
CA LEU A 701 -8.73 36.99 -17.01
C LEU A 701 -8.80 35.45 -17.01
N PRO A 702 -9.44 34.83 -18.02
CA PRO A 702 -9.46 33.38 -18.20
C PRO A 702 -8.06 32.75 -18.13
N ILE A 703 -7.89 31.74 -17.29
CA ILE A 703 -6.65 30.98 -17.16
C ILE A 703 -6.71 29.78 -18.09
N VAL A 704 -5.79 29.72 -19.06
CA VAL A 704 -5.72 28.69 -20.10
C VAL A 704 -4.49 27.81 -19.90
N PHE A 705 -4.67 26.50 -19.88
CA PHE A 705 -3.62 25.52 -19.60
C PHE A 705 -3.42 24.53 -20.76
N HIS A 706 -2.16 24.30 -21.14
CA HIS A 706 -1.78 23.29 -22.15
C HIS A 706 -0.39 22.70 -21.85
N VAL A 707 -0.35 21.56 -21.15
CA VAL A 707 0.90 20.80 -20.89
C VAL A 707 0.80 19.40 -21.51
N PRO A 708 1.23 19.23 -22.77
CA PRO A 708 1.08 18.01 -23.56
C PRO A 708 2.20 17.00 -23.29
N SER A 709 1.87 15.70 -23.24
CA SER A 709 2.87 14.63 -23.10
C SER A 709 3.76 14.41 -24.34
N ARG A 710 3.32 14.86 -25.54
CA ARG A 710 4.08 14.86 -26.80
C ARG A 710 3.65 16.03 -27.69
N ARG A 711 4.40 17.16 -27.66
CA ARG A 711 4.06 18.42 -28.36
C ARG A 711 3.78 18.24 -29.86
N SER A 712 4.67 17.53 -30.56
CA SER A 712 4.60 17.32 -32.02
C SER A 712 3.34 16.57 -32.49
N ILE A 713 2.82 15.64 -31.66
CA ILE A 713 1.62 14.86 -32.00
C ILE A 713 0.34 15.62 -31.66
N LYS A 714 0.33 16.38 -30.55
CA LYS A 714 -0.90 17.03 -30.03
C LYS A 714 -1.29 18.34 -30.75
N GLY A 715 -0.39 18.94 -31.54
CA GLY A 715 -0.61 20.21 -32.24
C GLY A 715 -0.21 21.45 -31.43
N SER A 716 0.73 21.28 -30.50
CA SER A 716 1.03 22.28 -29.47
C SER A 716 1.65 23.58 -29.98
N GLU A 717 2.23 23.58 -31.18
CA GLU A 717 2.79 24.77 -31.82
C GLU A 717 1.68 25.76 -32.22
N ASP A 718 0.55 25.25 -32.73
CA ASP A 718 -0.63 26.06 -33.07
C ASP A 718 -1.28 26.60 -31.78
N VAL A 719 -1.34 25.77 -30.73
CA VAL A 719 -1.89 26.14 -29.41
C VAL A 719 -1.03 27.23 -28.75
N ASP A 720 0.30 27.06 -28.74
CA ASP A 720 1.24 28.04 -28.22
C ASP A 720 1.13 29.38 -28.95
N ALA A 721 0.98 29.38 -30.28
CA ALA A 721 0.83 30.60 -31.07
C ALA A 721 -0.45 31.35 -30.69
N VAL A 722 -1.61 30.69 -30.79
CA VAL A 722 -2.92 31.30 -30.49
C VAL A 722 -2.99 31.79 -29.04
N CYS A 723 -2.48 31.03 -28.08
CA CYS A 723 -2.56 31.44 -26.67
C CYS A 723 -1.62 32.61 -26.35
N ARG A 724 -0.41 32.66 -26.93
CA ARG A 724 0.50 33.81 -26.75
C ARG A 724 -0.03 35.09 -27.40
N GLU A 725 -0.70 34.99 -28.55
CA GLU A 725 -1.38 36.14 -29.18
C GLU A 725 -2.48 36.69 -28.27
N LEU A 726 -3.36 35.82 -27.75
CA LEU A 726 -4.45 36.21 -26.85
C LEU A 726 -3.95 36.74 -25.48
N GLU A 727 -2.83 36.22 -24.98
CA GLU A 727 -2.16 36.74 -23.78
C GLU A 727 -1.53 38.12 -24.03
N ALA A 728 -0.91 38.34 -25.18
CA ALA A 728 -0.37 39.64 -25.59
C ALA A 728 -1.47 40.69 -25.88
N GLU A 729 -2.66 40.25 -26.32
CA GLU A 729 -3.87 41.09 -26.39
C GLU A 729 -4.48 41.38 -25.00
N GLY A 730 -4.00 40.74 -23.93
CA GLY A 730 -4.49 40.92 -22.56
C GLY A 730 -5.85 40.25 -22.31
N LEU A 731 -6.20 39.21 -23.09
CA LEU A 731 -7.50 38.53 -23.05
C LEU A 731 -7.50 37.26 -22.20
N ILE A 732 -6.34 36.65 -21.97
CA ILE A 732 -6.17 35.42 -21.16
C ILE A 732 -4.85 35.46 -20.36
N VAL A 733 -4.67 34.49 -19.46
CA VAL A 733 -3.37 34.11 -18.87
C VAL A 733 -3.03 32.69 -19.33
N TYR A 734 -1.89 32.49 -19.99
CA TYR A 734 -1.48 31.20 -20.56
C TYR A 734 -0.45 30.44 -19.70
N ARG A 735 -0.64 29.13 -19.57
CA ARG A 735 0.24 28.23 -18.80
C ARG A 735 0.56 26.96 -19.62
N GLY A 736 1.73 26.90 -20.29
CA GLY A 736 2.06 25.76 -21.16
C GLY A 736 3.53 25.49 -21.52
N LEU A 737 4.49 26.04 -20.76
CA LEU A 737 5.91 26.13 -21.19
C LEU A 737 6.98 25.61 -20.22
N ASN A 738 6.60 24.95 -19.12
CA ASN A 738 7.54 24.31 -18.19
C ASN A 738 7.47 22.79 -18.27
N GLU A 739 8.59 22.10 -18.01
CA GLU A 739 8.53 20.72 -17.54
C GLU A 739 7.98 20.76 -16.11
N LEU A 740 6.82 20.13 -15.89
CA LEU A 740 6.15 20.04 -14.59
C LEU A 740 6.19 18.60 -14.09
N SER A 741 6.37 18.41 -12.78
CA SER A 741 6.04 17.15 -12.12
C SER A 741 4.53 16.86 -12.21
N ARG A 742 4.11 15.63 -11.90
CA ARG A 742 2.68 15.26 -11.91
C ARG A 742 1.85 16.12 -10.96
N ASP A 743 2.42 16.48 -9.80
CA ASP A 743 1.70 17.23 -8.76
C ASP A 743 1.58 18.71 -9.12
N GLU A 744 2.63 19.33 -9.65
CA GLU A 744 2.56 20.69 -10.22
C GLU A 744 1.60 20.75 -11.43
N MET A 745 1.63 19.73 -12.30
CA MET A 745 0.71 19.64 -13.44
C MET A 745 -0.76 19.60 -12.95
N ARG A 746 -1.03 18.83 -11.89
CA ARG A 746 -2.35 18.78 -11.23
C ARG A 746 -2.74 20.12 -10.61
N GLU A 747 -1.88 20.75 -9.82
CA GLU A 747 -2.16 22.06 -9.20
C GLU A 747 -2.44 23.16 -10.24
N GLN A 748 -1.61 23.23 -11.29
CA GLN A 748 -1.74 24.22 -12.35
C GLN A 748 -2.97 23.96 -13.22
N MET A 749 -3.34 22.71 -13.48
CA MET A 749 -4.58 22.36 -14.19
C MET A 749 -5.83 22.67 -13.37
N LEU A 750 -5.86 22.32 -12.07
CA LEU A 750 -7.03 22.53 -11.21
C LEU A 750 -7.28 24.01 -10.87
N THR A 751 -6.26 24.87 -11.05
CA THR A 751 -6.36 26.33 -10.94
C THR A 751 -6.55 27.05 -12.28
N ALA A 752 -6.64 26.33 -13.39
CA ALA A 752 -7.05 26.87 -14.69
C ALA A 752 -8.57 26.96 -14.83
N ASP A 753 -9.07 27.68 -15.83
CA ASP A 753 -10.48 27.70 -16.22
C ASP A 753 -10.73 26.79 -17.43
N ILE A 754 -9.81 26.87 -18.40
CA ILE A 754 -9.85 26.20 -19.70
C ILE A 754 -8.60 25.33 -19.85
N VAL A 755 -8.76 24.09 -20.30
CA VAL A 755 -7.66 23.17 -20.63
C VAL A 755 -7.76 22.78 -22.10
N ILE A 756 -6.65 22.87 -22.83
CA ILE A 756 -6.57 22.44 -24.22
C ILE A 756 -5.83 21.10 -24.25
N ASP A 757 -6.47 20.01 -24.71
CA ASP A 757 -5.85 18.68 -24.75
C ASP A 757 -5.00 18.48 -26.02
N GLN A 758 -5.67 18.22 -27.15
CA GLN A 758 -5.04 17.99 -28.45
C GLN A 758 -6.01 18.35 -29.59
N ILE A 759 -5.47 18.81 -30.72
CA ILE A 759 -6.26 19.35 -31.85
C ILE A 759 -5.97 18.67 -33.20
N ARG A 760 -5.17 17.59 -33.23
CA ARG A 760 -4.68 16.93 -34.46
C ARG A 760 -4.94 15.41 -34.56
N LEU A 761 -5.61 14.80 -33.58
CA LEU A 761 -5.77 13.33 -33.48
C LEU A 761 -7.23 12.81 -33.53
N GLY A 762 -8.24 13.69 -33.61
CA GLY A 762 -9.65 13.29 -33.70
C GLY A 762 -10.20 12.51 -32.49
N ASP A 763 -9.57 12.62 -31.32
CA ASP A 763 -9.74 11.76 -30.14
C ASP A 763 -9.33 12.51 -28.86
N TYR A 764 -9.60 11.98 -27.66
CA TYR A 764 -9.23 12.60 -26.38
C TYR A 764 -8.44 11.68 -25.44
N GLY A 765 -7.44 12.23 -24.76
CA GLY A 765 -6.53 11.47 -23.91
C GLY A 765 -6.79 11.57 -22.41
N ILE A 766 -5.87 10.97 -21.63
CA ILE A 766 -5.87 11.04 -20.14
C ILE A 766 -5.96 12.50 -19.66
N THR A 767 -5.24 13.43 -20.29
CA THR A 767 -5.21 14.86 -19.93
C THR A 767 -6.59 15.53 -20.03
N ALA A 768 -7.42 15.17 -21.03
CA ALA A 768 -8.80 15.64 -21.10
C ALA A 768 -9.66 15.09 -19.96
N VAL A 769 -9.44 13.84 -19.55
CA VAL A 769 -10.17 13.21 -18.43
C VAL A 769 -9.74 13.78 -17.08
N GLU A 770 -8.44 14.02 -16.87
CA GLU A 770 -7.88 14.74 -15.72
C GLU A 770 -8.53 16.13 -15.58
N ALA A 771 -8.63 16.88 -16.68
CA ALA A 771 -9.27 18.21 -16.72
C ALA A 771 -10.79 18.17 -16.50
N MET A 772 -11.49 17.22 -17.14
CA MET A 772 -12.93 17.00 -16.95
C MET A 772 -13.26 16.63 -15.50
N SER A 773 -12.45 15.78 -14.86
CA SER A 773 -12.59 15.44 -13.43
C SER A 773 -12.51 16.68 -12.54
N GLY A 774 -11.62 17.60 -12.88
CA GLY A 774 -11.48 18.92 -12.27
C GLY A 774 -12.61 19.90 -12.60
N SER A 775 -13.65 19.50 -13.34
CA SER A 775 -14.69 20.40 -13.84
C SER A 775 -14.13 21.60 -14.63
N ARG A 776 -12.97 21.45 -15.29
CA ARG A 776 -12.42 22.45 -16.21
C ARG A 776 -13.19 22.39 -17.52
N VAL A 777 -13.24 23.49 -18.28
CA VAL A 777 -13.71 23.42 -19.67
C VAL A 777 -12.60 22.81 -20.52
N VAL A 778 -12.88 21.72 -21.24
CA VAL A 778 -11.91 21.07 -22.12
C VAL A 778 -12.17 21.46 -23.57
N ILE A 779 -11.12 21.93 -24.25
CA ILE A 779 -11.12 22.24 -25.68
C ILE A 779 -10.21 21.24 -26.40
N GLY A 780 -10.64 20.73 -27.56
CA GLY A 780 -9.86 19.79 -28.36
C GLY A 780 -10.60 19.32 -29.62
N HIS A 781 -9.95 18.47 -30.41
CA HIS A 781 -10.53 17.88 -31.62
C HIS A 781 -10.95 16.44 -31.36
N VAL A 782 -12.26 16.15 -31.38
CA VAL A 782 -12.81 14.79 -31.26
C VAL A 782 -13.74 14.52 -32.44
N ALA A 783 -13.30 13.69 -33.39
CA ALA A 783 -13.97 13.49 -34.67
C ALA A 783 -15.35 12.84 -34.50
N ASP A 784 -16.30 13.19 -35.36
CA ASP A 784 -17.69 12.71 -35.29
C ASP A 784 -17.80 11.18 -35.22
N ARG A 785 -16.96 10.45 -35.98
CA ARG A 785 -16.93 8.98 -35.95
C ARG A 785 -16.49 8.38 -34.62
N VAL A 786 -15.74 9.13 -33.81
CA VAL A 786 -15.29 8.76 -32.47
C VAL A 786 -16.37 9.12 -31.45
N ARG A 787 -16.95 10.33 -31.56
CA ARG A 787 -18.12 10.75 -30.76
C ARG A 787 -19.29 9.77 -30.90
N GLN A 788 -19.62 9.34 -32.12
CA GLN A 788 -20.73 8.41 -32.42
C GLN A 788 -20.55 6.98 -31.87
N ARG A 789 -19.34 6.59 -31.43
CA ARG A 789 -19.09 5.28 -30.78
C ARG A 789 -19.45 5.27 -29.30
N ILE A 790 -19.54 6.45 -28.68
CA ILE A 790 -19.80 6.63 -27.25
C ILE A 790 -21.30 6.85 -27.06
N GLN A 791 -21.91 6.12 -26.12
CA GLN A 791 -23.34 6.21 -25.82
C GLN A 791 -23.69 7.39 -24.89
N ASP A 792 -23.05 8.54 -25.13
CA ASP A 792 -23.14 9.75 -24.31
C ASP A 792 -22.59 10.96 -25.10
N ASP A 793 -22.95 12.18 -24.71
CA ASP A 793 -22.44 13.39 -25.37
C ASP A 793 -21.10 13.83 -24.75
N VAL A 794 -20.01 13.66 -25.51
CA VAL A 794 -18.62 13.93 -25.11
C VAL A 794 -18.43 15.45 -24.87
N PRO A 795 -18.26 15.90 -23.61
CA PRO A 795 -18.34 17.33 -23.25
C PRO A 795 -17.03 18.09 -23.48
N ILE A 796 -16.34 17.78 -24.58
CA ILE A 796 -15.15 18.48 -25.08
C ILE A 796 -15.60 19.43 -26.17
N VAL A 797 -15.26 20.71 -26.03
CA VAL A 797 -15.59 21.76 -27.00
C VAL A 797 -14.70 21.62 -28.22
N GLU A 798 -15.33 21.47 -29.38
CA GLU A 798 -14.66 21.11 -30.63
C GLU A 798 -13.82 22.27 -31.20
N ALA A 799 -12.52 22.05 -31.40
CA ALA A 799 -11.60 23.02 -31.98
C ALA A 799 -10.48 22.38 -32.81
N THR A 800 -10.15 23.01 -33.94
CA THR A 800 -9.00 22.67 -34.80
C THR A 800 -7.95 23.77 -34.75
N SER A 801 -6.81 23.56 -35.43
CA SER A 801 -5.76 24.58 -35.63
C SER A 801 -6.31 25.94 -36.10
N GLN A 802 -7.37 25.93 -36.93
CA GLN A 802 -7.95 27.13 -37.54
C GLN A 802 -9.06 27.78 -36.70
N THR A 803 -9.76 27.02 -35.85
CA THR A 803 -10.90 27.54 -35.06
C THR A 803 -10.56 27.84 -33.60
N LEU A 804 -9.42 27.37 -33.09
CA LEU A 804 -9.05 27.51 -31.67
C LEU A 804 -9.22 28.93 -31.11
N ARG A 805 -8.77 29.96 -31.85
CA ARG A 805 -8.86 31.37 -31.40
C ARG A 805 -10.31 31.84 -31.19
N SER A 806 -11.24 31.47 -32.08
CA SER A 806 -12.65 31.86 -31.93
C SER A 806 -13.38 31.02 -30.89
N VAL A 807 -13.09 29.72 -30.81
CA VAL A 807 -13.68 28.82 -29.80
C VAL A 807 -13.26 29.21 -28.39
N LEU A 808 -11.99 29.58 -28.18
CA LEU A 808 -11.49 30.02 -26.86
C LEU A 808 -12.19 31.31 -26.43
N LEU A 809 -12.32 32.30 -27.31
CA LEU A 809 -13.02 33.56 -27.02
C LEU A 809 -14.53 33.37 -26.77
N ASP A 810 -15.18 32.47 -27.52
CA ASP A 810 -16.59 32.09 -27.33
C ASP A 810 -16.84 31.42 -25.97
N VAL A 811 -15.93 30.53 -25.52
CA VAL A 811 -15.96 29.94 -24.17
C VAL A 811 -15.66 30.97 -23.08
N ALA A 812 -14.69 31.86 -23.30
CA ALA A 812 -14.29 32.90 -22.35
C ALA A 812 -15.37 33.97 -22.12
N ALA A 813 -16.21 34.23 -23.13
CA ALA A 813 -17.28 35.23 -23.07
C ALA A 813 -18.53 34.78 -22.28
N ASP A 814 -18.69 33.48 -22.01
CA ASP A 814 -19.86 32.93 -21.31
C ASP A 814 -19.48 32.05 -20.09
N PRO A 815 -19.27 32.67 -18.91
CA PRO A 815 -19.03 31.96 -17.66
C PRO A 815 -20.15 30.98 -17.24
N ALA A 816 -21.40 31.20 -17.67
CA ALA A 816 -22.51 30.31 -17.33
C ALA A 816 -22.43 29.01 -18.14
N ARG A 817 -22.16 29.11 -19.46
CA ARG A 817 -21.84 27.97 -20.32
C ARG A 817 -20.56 27.27 -19.89
N ALA A 818 -19.52 28.00 -19.49
CA ALA A 818 -18.29 27.41 -18.97
C ALA A 818 -18.53 26.57 -17.70
N ALA A 819 -19.33 27.07 -16.76
CA ALA A 819 -19.73 26.32 -15.56
C ALA A 819 -20.53 25.06 -15.90
N VAL A 820 -21.47 25.14 -16.85
CA VAL A 820 -22.23 23.97 -17.35
C VAL A 820 -21.31 22.96 -18.03
N LEU A 821 -20.41 23.38 -18.91
CA LEU A 821 -19.43 22.51 -19.57
C LEU A 821 -18.53 21.78 -18.57
N GLY A 822 -17.99 22.50 -17.58
CA GLY A 822 -17.20 21.90 -16.50
C GLY A 822 -17.98 20.86 -15.69
N SER A 823 -19.22 21.17 -15.30
CA SER A 823 -20.09 20.24 -14.58
C SER A 823 -20.43 18.99 -15.39
N ARG A 824 -20.73 19.14 -16.69
CA ARG A 824 -20.95 18.02 -17.62
C ARG A 824 -19.68 17.17 -17.80
N GLY A 825 -18.52 17.82 -17.91
CA GLY A 825 -17.20 17.18 -17.93
C GLY A 825 -17.01 16.23 -16.75
N ARG A 826 -17.24 16.70 -15.52
CA ARG A 826 -17.03 15.88 -14.32
C ARG A 826 -17.98 14.67 -14.25
N GLU A 827 -19.24 14.83 -14.60
CA GLU A 827 -20.18 13.70 -14.59
C GLU A 827 -19.92 12.70 -15.73
N TYR A 828 -19.46 13.14 -16.90
CA TYR A 828 -18.96 12.26 -17.97
C TYR A 828 -17.71 11.48 -17.53
N ALA A 829 -16.72 12.15 -16.92
CA ALA A 829 -15.52 11.50 -16.38
C ALA A 829 -15.88 10.47 -15.30
N LYS A 830 -16.79 10.81 -14.38
CA LYS A 830 -17.32 9.87 -13.37
C LYS A 830 -18.09 8.70 -13.95
N ARG A 831 -18.74 8.82 -15.11
CA ARG A 831 -19.47 7.71 -15.74
C ARG A 831 -18.54 6.73 -16.45
N TRP A 832 -17.60 7.24 -17.24
CA TRP A 832 -16.82 6.42 -18.18
C TRP A 832 -15.38 6.14 -17.72
N HIS A 833 -14.82 6.96 -16.82
CA HIS A 833 -13.39 7.01 -16.55
C HIS A 833 -12.99 6.91 -15.06
N ASP A 834 -13.92 6.74 -14.11
CA ASP A 834 -13.61 6.43 -12.70
C ASP A 834 -13.21 4.97 -12.43
N GLY A 835 -13.09 4.19 -13.51
CA GLY A 835 -12.75 2.78 -13.52
C GLY A 835 -13.93 1.82 -13.47
N ARG A 836 -15.17 2.22 -13.15
CA ARG A 836 -16.31 1.28 -13.08
C ARG A 836 -16.58 0.55 -14.39
N HIS A 837 -16.61 1.28 -15.51
CA HIS A 837 -16.79 0.67 -16.83
C HIS A 837 -15.63 -0.27 -17.18
N SER A 838 -14.38 0.18 -17.00
CA SER A 838 -13.18 -0.62 -17.26
C SER A 838 -13.10 -1.88 -16.39
N ALA A 839 -13.54 -1.81 -15.13
CA ALA A 839 -13.65 -2.95 -14.22
C ALA A 839 -14.66 -3.99 -14.72
N HIS A 840 -15.81 -3.55 -15.25
CA HIS A 840 -16.83 -4.45 -15.82
C HIS A 840 -16.32 -5.17 -17.08
N VAL A 841 -15.68 -4.44 -18.00
CA VAL A 841 -15.06 -5.02 -19.22
C VAL A 841 -13.99 -6.08 -18.86
N LEU A 842 -13.20 -5.85 -17.80
CA LEU A 842 -12.22 -6.83 -17.31
C LEU A 842 -12.88 -8.01 -16.57
N ALA A 843 -14.00 -7.78 -15.89
CA ALA A 843 -14.77 -8.82 -15.22
C ALA A 843 -15.42 -9.80 -16.22
N GLU A 844 -15.95 -9.29 -17.33
CA GLU A 844 -16.46 -10.12 -18.44
C GLU A 844 -15.35 -11.01 -19.04
N PHE A 845 -14.17 -10.44 -19.34
CA PHE A 845 -12.99 -11.20 -19.78
C PHE A 845 -12.64 -12.33 -18.79
N MET A 846 -12.67 -12.02 -17.50
CA MET A 846 -12.35 -12.96 -16.42
C MET A 846 -13.45 -13.98 -16.11
N GLY A 847 -14.62 -13.87 -16.75
CA GLY A 847 -15.77 -14.75 -16.50
C GLY A 847 -16.40 -14.57 -15.12
N LEU A 848 -16.36 -13.36 -14.58
CA LEU A 848 -17.03 -13.01 -13.32
C LEU A 848 -18.52 -12.75 -13.60
N GLY A 849 -19.40 -13.06 -12.64
CA GLY A 849 -20.82 -12.70 -12.73
C GLY A 849 -21.07 -11.19 -12.57
N GLU A 850 -22.35 -10.78 -12.53
CA GLU A 850 -22.73 -9.40 -12.16
C GLU A 850 -21.96 -8.94 -10.91
N PRO A 851 -21.58 -7.64 -10.82
CA PRO A 851 -20.92 -7.12 -9.63
C PRO A 851 -21.81 -7.36 -8.41
N ALA A 852 -21.18 -7.70 -7.28
CA ALA A 852 -21.90 -7.83 -6.04
C ALA A 852 -22.64 -6.51 -5.75
N ARG A 853 -23.90 -6.61 -5.33
CA ARG A 853 -24.74 -5.44 -5.03
C ARG A 853 -24.34 -4.78 -3.71
#